data_AF-I2FZM1-F1
#
_entry.id   AF-I2FZM1-F1
#
_cell.length_a   1.000
_cell.length_b   1.000
_cell.length_c   1.000
_cell.angle_alpha   90.00
_cell.angle_beta   90.00
_cell.angle_gamma   90.00
#
_symmetry.space_group_name_H-M   'P 1'
#
loop_
_entity.id
_entity.type
_entity.pdbx_description
1 polymer ?
#
loop_
_entity_poly.entity_id
_entity_poly.type
_entity_poly.pdbx_seq_one_letter_code
_entity_poly.pdbx_strand_id
1 'polypeptide(L)'
;MAQLIPGDASILISRLLILFVWGVTPFSWFVVLTRITALYIRRTYPSVSIDARLFKLITTHTPRCISKRLSHILSSSRWRLVGNLVYAYFCIEALFSIYYFYLCRRIQRPAPCPLYGRRFLRRVFAQALQAGLTSPSSTDGVGKGYASAVSSSLPSSQGSELVKRSNAMELDEKSAESDVRQRLGRLRAASWVPQFVTTPINADDPRAKKFQEDQAKWFFGVPPEEICRRDVMHWLAWSLFAAELEDLEAERDHSLLHSNGGNGGWGLESTTASTSTSPMPPSEATFGGPPPAFSTQGRGGRDVGAKEGEWDPATGDRLRFLEYCLELLETRQGRSFPEHPPWQPSAQGKKTLLQPAKAGPRIRMMRLTIDPVRTASRPLVCYFVTNTLSALTIRRAIRGGFEYHTQGRLPYLYRPAPKTASTTSADKTPLIILHGLGIGLAQYSSLLTSLLRTASLSSRPLLILLQPNISQSILSPSFLHPFGHHETTSAFRHILARHNLTSIDILSHSYGSLVHSWLIKSLGPVVRRSCFVDPVCFQLWVPFVCSNFIYKRASTPIELLMRYFVAREVGTANTLCRYFDWSSNILWPNEIEGLQDGKRVRFYLAEEDAILSAKDTLEYLVESGCPKENIYYGREKAHGEMLMHGGSEFDDIVTWLAMKI
;
A
#
# COMPACT_ATOMS: atom_id res chain seq x y z
N MET A 1 3.36 28.54 10.42
CA MET A 1 2.84 28.57 11.80
C MET A 1 3.38 27.46 12.71
N ALA A 2 3.98 26.38 12.18
CA ALA A 2 4.51 25.27 12.99
C ALA A 2 5.83 25.59 13.75
N GLN A 3 6.56 26.64 13.38
CA GLN A 3 7.87 26.99 13.96
C GLN A 3 7.81 27.82 15.27
N LEU A 4 6.62 28.19 15.77
CA LEU A 4 6.45 29.08 16.94
C LEU A 4 5.98 28.37 18.21
N ILE A 5 5.74 27.05 18.16
CA ILE A 5 5.25 26.27 19.30
C ILE A 5 6.33 25.25 19.68
N PRO A 6 6.79 25.19 20.95
CA PRO A 6 7.70 24.15 21.41
C PRO A 6 7.20 22.75 21.03
N GLY A 7 8.09 21.84 20.62
CA GLY A 7 7.73 20.50 20.14
C GLY A 7 6.74 19.77 21.05
N ASP A 8 6.95 19.83 22.36
CA ASP A 8 6.07 19.22 23.36
C ASP A 8 4.65 19.82 23.39
N ALA A 9 4.54 21.14 23.22
CA ALA A 9 3.26 21.83 23.20
C ALA A 9 2.45 21.48 21.93
N SER A 10 3.12 21.34 20.78
CA SER A 10 2.44 20.95 19.52
C SER A 10 1.90 19.51 19.55
N ILE A 11 2.64 18.58 20.17
CA ILE A 11 2.19 17.21 20.42
C ILE A 11 1.00 17.20 21.38
N LEU A 12 1.06 17.99 22.46
CA LEU A 12 -0.03 18.11 23.42
C LEU A 12 -1.31 18.63 22.76
N ILE A 13 -1.22 19.70 21.96
CA ILE A 13 -2.34 20.27 21.20
C ILE A 13 -2.96 19.20 20.29
N SER A 14 -2.12 18.44 19.57
CA SER A 14 -2.59 17.38 18.68
C SER A 14 -3.31 16.26 19.44
N ARG A 15 -2.82 15.87 20.62
CA ARG A 15 -3.49 14.91 21.50
C ARG A 15 -4.82 15.45 22.03
N LEU A 16 -4.87 16.71 22.44
CA LEU A 16 -6.09 17.35 22.92
C LEU A 16 -7.14 17.45 21.82
N LEU A 17 -6.74 17.79 20.58
CA LEU A 17 -7.63 17.79 19.42
C LEU A 17 -8.22 16.41 19.17
N ILE A 18 -7.40 15.37 19.17
CA ILE A 18 -7.86 13.99 18.97
C ILE A 18 -8.79 13.56 20.11
N LEU A 19 -8.44 13.88 21.36
CA LEU A 19 -9.26 13.56 22.51
C LEU A 19 -10.62 14.28 22.46
N PHE A 20 -10.63 15.54 22.03
CA PHE A 20 -11.85 16.32 21.84
C PHE A 20 -12.76 15.68 20.78
N VAL A 21 -12.20 15.36 19.60
CA VAL A 21 -12.95 14.71 18.52
C VAL A 21 -13.47 13.35 18.94
N TRP A 22 -12.61 12.52 19.53
CA TRP A 22 -12.96 11.19 20.03
C TRP A 22 -14.00 11.25 21.16
N GLY A 23 -13.93 12.27 22.02
CA GLY A 23 -14.79 12.46 23.19
C GLY A 23 -16.25 12.77 22.87
N VAL A 24 -16.57 13.17 21.64
CA VAL A 24 -17.95 13.44 21.19
C VAL A 24 -18.84 12.20 21.36
N THR A 25 -18.37 11.03 20.95
CA THR A 25 -19.16 9.78 21.01
C THR A 25 -19.46 9.33 22.46
N PRO A 26 -18.48 9.17 23.37
CA PRO A 26 -18.78 8.78 24.76
C PRO A 26 -19.61 9.85 25.50
N PHE A 27 -19.40 11.14 25.22
CA PHE A 27 -20.24 12.20 25.76
C PHE A 27 -21.69 12.08 25.29
N SER A 28 -21.91 11.74 24.01
CA SER A 28 -23.24 11.49 23.45
C SER A 28 -23.95 10.34 24.18
N TRP A 29 -23.24 9.24 24.42
CA TRP A 29 -23.75 8.12 25.23
C TRP A 29 -24.11 8.54 26.65
N PHE A 30 -23.24 9.31 27.31
CA PHE A 30 -23.51 9.83 28.65
C PHE A 30 -24.81 10.65 28.69
N VAL A 31 -25.03 11.55 27.73
CA VAL A 31 -26.27 12.35 27.65
C VAL A 31 -27.50 11.48 27.39
N VAL A 32 -27.40 10.52 26.47
CA VAL A 32 -28.49 9.59 26.15
C VAL A 32 -28.89 8.75 27.36
N LEU A 33 -27.92 8.12 28.02
CA LEU A 33 -28.15 7.27 29.20
C LEU A 33 -28.68 8.07 30.39
N THR A 34 -28.16 9.28 30.60
CA THR A 34 -28.64 10.17 31.67
C THR A 34 -30.12 10.52 31.46
N ARG A 35 -30.53 10.86 30.23
CA ARG A 35 -31.94 11.17 29.94
C ARG A 35 -32.85 9.94 30.03
N ILE A 36 -32.40 8.78 29.55
CA ILE A 36 -33.15 7.52 29.69
C ILE A 36 -33.36 7.18 31.16
N THR A 37 -32.30 7.29 31.98
CA THR A 37 -32.36 7.07 33.43
C THR A 37 -33.30 8.05 34.10
N ALA A 38 -33.23 9.34 33.76
CA ALA A 38 -34.14 10.36 34.30
C ALA A 38 -35.61 10.08 33.96
N LEU A 39 -35.90 9.64 32.72
CA LEU A 39 -37.25 9.26 32.31
C LEU A 39 -37.74 8.00 33.03
N TYR A 40 -36.88 7.00 33.18
CA TYR A 40 -37.17 5.78 33.93
C TYR A 40 -37.48 6.07 35.40
N ILE A 41 -36.67 6.90 36.06
CA ILE A 41 -36.87 7.29 37.46
C ILE A 41 -38.16 8.11 37.59
N ARG A 42 -38.43 9.07 36.70
CA ARG A 42 -39.67 9.85 36.73
C ARG A 42 -40.92 8.97 36.57
N ARG A 43 -40.84 7.91 35.75
CA ARG A 43 -41.93 6.95 35.56
C ARG A 43 -42.11 6.04 36.78
N THR A 44 -41.02 5.62 37.41
CA THR A 44 -41.03 4.64 38.51
C THR A 44 -41.26 5.29 39.88
N TYR A 45 -40.76 6.52 40.06
CA TYR A 45 -40.82 7.31 41.30
C TYR A 45 -41.29 8.74 41.02
N PRO A 46 -42.60 8.96 40.83
CA PRO A 46 -43.15 10.28 40.50
C PRO A 46 -42.89 11.34 41.59
N SER A 47 -42.69 10.90 42.84
CA SER A 47 -42.41 11.75 44.00
C SER A 47 -40.98 12.30 44.03
N VAL A 48 -40.05 11.75 43.24
CA VAL A 48 -38.64 12.18 43.18
C VAL A 48 -38.43 13.07 41.96
N SER A 49 -38.60 14.38 42.13
CA SER A 49 -38.26 15.35 41.08
C SER A 49 -36.75 15.63 41.07
N ILE A 50 -36.01 14.85 40.27
CA ILE A 50 -34.56 15.03 40.05
C ILE A 50 -34.28 16.43 39.51
N ASP A 51 -35.09 16.90 38.55
CA ASP A 51 -34.94 18.23 37.94
C ASP A 51 -35.04 19.34 39.00
N ALA A 52 -35.98 19.24 39.93
CA ALA A 52 -36.13 20.21 41.02
C ALA A 52 -34.95 20.16 42.02
N ARG A 53 -34.40 18.98 42.31
CA ARG A 53 -33.23 18.83 43.20
C ARG A 53 -31.94 19.34 42.56
N LEU A 54 -31.73 19.02 41.28
CA LEU A 54 -30.55 19.48 40.51
C LEU A 54 -30.61 21.00 40.30
N PHE A 55 -31.79 21.52 39.94
CA PHE A 55 -32.02 22.95 39.82
C PHE A 55 -31.82 23.64 41.17
N LYS A 56 -32.33 23.08 42.27
CA LYS A 56 -32.09 23.59 43.63
C LYS A 56 -30.58 23.64 43.92
N LEU A 57 -29.84 22.55 43.71
CA LEU A 57 -28.39 22.49 43.91
C LEU A 57 -27.62 23.57 43.11
N ILE A 58 -27.94 23.71 41.82
CA ILE A 58 -27.34 24.72 40.94
C ILE A 58 -27.67 26.13 41.44
N THR A 59 -28.92 26.39 41.82
CA THR A 59 -29.34 27.70 42.33
C THR A 59 -28.75 28.05 43.69
N THR A 60 -28.37 27.07 44.51
CA THR A 60 -27.71 27.29 45.80
C THR A 60 -26.29 27.82 45.64
N HIS A 61 -25.58 27.42 44.58
CA HIS A 61 -24.18 27.80 44.33
C HIS A 61 -24.00 28.91 43.28
N THR A 62 -25.09 29.44 42.72
CA THR A 62 -25.04 30.43 41.63
C THR A 62 -25.70 31.75 42.06
N PRO A 63 -25.09 32.93 41.82
CA PRO A 63 -25.69 34.22 42.15
C PRO A 63 -27.12 34.40 41.61
N ARG A 64 -28.01 35.01 42.40
CA ARG A 64 -29.47 35.14 42.13
C ARG A 64 -29.81 35.80 40.78
N CYS A 65 -28.94 36.66 40.25
CA CYS A 65 -29.10 37.30 38.94
C CYS A 65 -28.84 36.33 37.78
N ILE A 66 -27.85 35.46 37.92
CA ILE A 66 -27.47 34.44 36.94
C ILE A 66 -28.51 33.32 36.92
N SER A 67 -28.97 32.86 38.09
CA SER A 67 -30.00 31.82 38.18
C SER A 67 -31.35 32.24 37.58
N LYS A 68 -31.78 33.49 37.79
CA LYS A 68 -32.99 34.04 37.14
C LYS A 68 -32.83 34.10 35.62
N ARG A 69 -31.69 34.58 35.09
CA ARG A 69 -31.42 34.59 33.64
C ARG A 69 -31.37 33.17 33.05
N LEU A 70 -30.70 32.23 33.72
CA LEU A 70 -30.67 30.82 33.32
C LEU A 70 -32.07 30.21 33.27
N SER A 71 -32.90 30.46 34.28
CA SER A 71 -34.28 29.95 34.33
C SER A 71 -35.15 30.50 33.19
N HIS A 72 -34.99 31.78 32.84
CA HIS A 72 -35.71 32.43 31.75
C HIS A 72 -35.23 31.94 30.38
N ILE A 73 -33.92 31.72 30.23
CA ILE A 73 -33.32 31.19 29.00
C ILE A 73 -33.75 29.74 28.78
N LEU A 74 -33.65 28.87 29.78
CA LEU A 74 -33.99 27.45 29.70
C LEU A 74 -35.50 27.19 29.55
N SER A 75 -36.37 28.06 30.08
CA SER A 75 -37.84 27.90 29.99
C SER A 75 -38.44 28.36 28.66
N SER A 76 -37.71 29.19 27.91
CA SER A 76 -38.16 29.68 26.61
C SER A 76 -38.36 28.54 25.59
N SER A 77 -39.43 28.64 24.79
CA SER A 77 -39.81 27.59 23.82
C SER A 77 -38.71 27.29 22.79
N ARG A 78 -37.95 28.33 22.38
CA ARG A 78 -36.85 28.21 21.41
C ARG A 78 -35.68 27.38 21.96
N TRP A 79 -35.32 27.55 23.23
CA TRP A 79 -34.22 26.78 23.84
C TRP A 79 -34.63 25.33 24.14
N ARG A 80 -35.91 25.07 24.40
CA ARG A 80 -36.44 23.69 24.45
C ARG A 80 -36.33 22.98 23.10
N LEU A 81 -36.65 23.67 22.00
CA LEU A 81 -36.49 23.14 20.66
C LEU A 81 -35.00 22.83 20.35
N VAL A 82 -34.11 23.78 20.61
CA VAL A 82 -32.66 23.60 20.43
C VAL A 82 -32.14 22.43 21.28
N GLY A 83 -32.55 22.34 22.55
CA GLY A 83 -32.18 21.22 23.43
C GLY A 83 -32.67 19.86 22.92
N ASN A 84 -33.86 19.80 22.31
CA ASN A 84 -34.37 18.58 21.69
C ASN A 84 -33.59 18.20 20.42
N LEU A 85 -33.21 19.17 19.58
CA LEU A 85 -32.39 18.93 18.39
C LEU A 85 -30.98 18.44 18.77
N VAL A 86 -30.36 19.06 19.78
CA VAL A 86 -29.05 18.64 20.32
C VAL A 86 -29.15 17.22 20.89
N TYR A 87 -30.21 16.91 21.62
CA TYR A 87 -30.44 15.54 22.09
C TYR A 87 -30.65 14.54 20.95
N ALA A 88 -31.42 14.92 19.92
CA ALA A 88 -31.61 14.07 18.75
C ALA A 88 -30.28 13.76 18.05
N TYR A 89 -29.39 14.76 17.93
CA TYR A 89 -28.02 14.54 17.45
C TYR A 89 -27.28 13.51 18.33
N PHE A 90 -27.31 13.63 19.66
CA PHE A 90 -26.64 12.66 20.54
C PHE A 90 -27.21 11.24 20.41
N CYS A 91 -28.52 11.09 20.19
CA CYS A 91 -29.12 9.79 19.87
C CYS A 91 -28.62 9.25 18.52
N ILE A 92 -28.58 10.08 17.49
CA ILE A 92 -28.07 9.70 16.16
C ILE A 92 -26.59 9.32 16.23
N GLU A 93 -25.77 10.07 16.98
CA GLU A 93 -24.36 9.77 17.21
C GLU A 93 -24.17 8.44 17.95
N ALA A 94 -24.99 8.17 18.98
CA ALA A 94 -24.97 6.87 19.67
C ALA A 94 -25.32 5.71 18.72
N LEU A 95 -26.37 5.85 17.90
CA LEU A 95 -26.73 4.85 16.88
C LEU A 95 -25.64 4.67 15.82
N PHE A 96 -25.06 5.78 15.34
CA PHE A 96 -23.94 5.76 14.42
C PHE A 96 -22.73 5.03 15.02
N SER A 97 -22.43 5.22 16.30
CA SER A 97 -21.32 4.55 16.97
C SER A 97 -21.49 3.02 17.02
N ILE A 98 -22.73 2.52 17.13
CA ILE A 98 -23.04 1.09 17.05
C ILE A 98 -22.78 0.58 15.62
N TYR A 99 -23.25 1.32 14.62
CA TYR A 99 -22.97 1.01 13.22
C TYR A 99 -21.46 1.02 12.93
N TYR A 100 -20.73 2.02 13.42
CA TYR A 100 -19.28 2.12 13.29
C TYR A 100 -18.58 0.93 13.94
N PHE A 101 -19.00 0.52 15.14
CA PHE A 101 -18.49 -0.68 15.80
C PHE A 101 -18.74 -1.95 14.96
N TYR A 102 -19.93 -2.08 14.35
CA TYR A 102 -20.22 -3.16 13.42
C TYR A 102 -19.26 -3.16 12.22
N LEU A 103 -18.97 -2.00 11.61
CA LEU A 103 -17.99 -1.89 10.53
C LEU A 103 -16.59 -2.30 10.99
N CYS A 104 -16.14 -1.82 12.16
CA CYS A 104 -14.86 -2.19 12.75
C CYS A 104 -14.74 -3.70 12.98
N ARG A 105 -15.81 -4.38 13.39
CA ARG A 105 -15.83 -5.86 13.51
C ARG A 105 -15.81 -6.55 12.15
N ARG A 106 -16.54 -6.02 11.16
CA ARG A 106 -16.61 -6.59 9.81
C ARG A 106 -15.24 -6.64 9.14
N ILE A 107 -14.42 -5.60 9.31
CA ILE A 107 -13.10 -5.51 8.67
C ILE A 107 -12.02 -6.36 9.36
N GLN A 108 -12.30 -6.94 10.53
CA GLN A 108 -11.34 -7.87 11.17
C GLN A 108 -11.22 -9.19 10.42
N ARG A 109 -12.20 -9.54 9.58
CA ARG A 109 -12.18 -10.76 8.77
C ARG A 109 -10.89 -10.84 7.95
N PRO A 110 -10.35 -12.06 7.72
CA PRO A 110 -9.12 -12.23 6.96
C PRO A 110 -9.20 -11.60 5.56
N ALA A 111 -8.04 -11.22 5.05
CA ALA A 111 -7.88 -10.78 3.67
C ALA A 111 -8.31 -11.89 2.70
N PRO A 112 -8.82 -11.56 1.49
CA PRO A 112 -8.89 -12.54 0.42
C PRO A 112 -7.48 -13.08 0.12
N CYS A 113 -7.37 -14.40 -0.06
CA CYS A 113 -6.08 -15.03 -0.33
C CYS A 113 -5.52 -14.51 -1.67
N PRO A 114 -4.26 -14.05 -1.72
CA PRO A 114 -3.66 -13.57 -2.95
C PRO A 114 -3.50 -14.73 -3.95
N LEU A 115 -4.08 -14.58 -5.14
CA LEU A 115 -4.01 -15.57 -6.22
C LEU A 115 -2.72 -15.39 -7.04
N TYR A 116 -1.59 -15.71 -6.43
CA TYR A 116 -0.29 -15.67 -7.12
C TYR A 116 0.27 -17.04 -7.42
N GLY A 117 0.64 -17.25 -8.67
CA GLY A 117 1.50 -18.37 -9.04
C GLY A 117 2.88 -18.21 -8.39
N ARG A 118 3.43 -19.30 -7.85
CA ARG A 118 4.76 -19.29 -7.22
C ARG A 118 5.88 -18.83 -8.16
N ARG A 119 5.73 -19.04 -9.47
CA ARG A 119 6.67 -18.52 -10.48
C ARG A 119 6.74 -16.99 -10.49
N PHE A 120 5.60 -16.32 -10.33
CA PHE A 120 5.53 -14.86 -10.23
C PHE A 120 6.16 -14.39 -8.91
N LEU A 121 5.76 -14.99 -7.78
CA LEU A 121 6.32 -14.66 -6.46
C LEU A 121 7.83 -14.82 -6.43
N ARG A 122 8.36 -15.89 -7.04
CA ARG A 122 9.81 -16.13 -7.14
C ARG A 122 10.54 -14.98 -7.82
N ARG A 123 10.01 -14.50 -8.96
CA ARG A 123 10.60 -13.39 -9.71
C ARG A 123 10.57 -12.11 -8.88
N VAL A 124 9.42 -11.77 -8.31
CA VAL A 124 9.26 -10.55 -7.48
C VAL A 124 10.18 -10.60 -6.26
N PHE A 125 10.15 -11.70 -5.51
CA PHE A 125 10.94 -11.88 -4.29
C PHE A 125 12.42 -11.70 -4.57
N ALA A 126 12.91 -12.34 -5.62
CA ALA A 126 14.32 -12.35 -5.85
C ALA A 126 14.83 -11.12 -6.63
N GLN A 127 13.97 -10.45 -7.41
CA GLN A 127 14.25 -9.10 -7.88
C GLN A 127 14.37 -8.11 -6.71
N ALA A 128 13.53 -8.25 -5.67
CA ALA A 128 13.65 -7.45 -4.45
C ALA A 128 14.99 -7.69 -3.72
N LEU A 129 15.47 -8.94 -3.67
CA LEU A 129 16.77 -9.26 -3.07
C LEU A 129 17.97 -8.75 -3.89
N GLN A 130 17.81 -8.58 -5.21
CA GLN A 130 18.85 -8.02 -6.06
C GLN A 130 18.99 -6.50 -5.93
N ALA A 131 17.96 -5.81 -5.44
CA ALA A 131 18.02 -4.36 -5.26
C ALA A 131 19.19 -3.94 -4.36
N GLY A 132 19.88 -2.87 -4.76
CA GLY A 132 21.05 -2.33 -4.04
C GLY A 132 22.35 -3.11 -4.22
N LEU A 133 22.43 -4.06 -5.17
CA LEU A 133 23.66 -4.80 -5.46
C LEU A 133 24.43 -4.31 -6.70
N THR A 134 23.78 -3.59 -7.61
CA THR A 134 24.40 -3.03 -8.80
C THR A 134 25.41 -1.94 -8.45
N SER A 135 26.66 -2.10 -8.90
CA SER A 135 27.73 -1.12 -8.66
C SER A 135 27.64 0.04 -9.66
N PRO A 136 27.96 1.30 -9.28
CA PRO A 136 27.92 2.44 -10.18
C PRO A 136 28.92 2.39 -11.34
N SER A 137 29.91 1.48 -11.31
CA SER A 137 31.06 1.46 -12.23
C SER A 137 30.86 0.67 -13.53
N SER A 138 29.69 0.07 -13.79
CA SER A 138 29.42 -0.66 -15.04
C SER A 138 28.83 0.22 -16.15
N THR A 139 29.24 1.49 -16.22
CA THR A 139 28.76 2.49 -17.21
C THR A 139 29.44 2.42 -18.58
N ASP A 140 30.41 1.53 -18.79
CA ASP A 140 31.01 1.30 -20.12
C ASP A 140 30.36 0.10 -20.81
N GLY A 141 29.18 0.34 -21.37
CA GLY A 141 28.43 -0.65 -22.12
C GLY A 141 27.04 -0.17 -22.45
N VAL A 142 26.93 0.71 -23.44
CA VAL A 142 25.68 1.04 -24.13
C VAL A 142 24.91 -0.26 -24.39
N GLY A 143 23.78 -0.43 -23.68
CA GLY A 143 22.83 -1.52 -23.89
C GLY A 143 22.83 -2.70 -22.89
N LYS A 144 23.64 -2.72 -21.82
CA LYS A 144 23.57 -3.79 -20.79
C LYS A 144 22.80 -3.35 -19.53
N GLY A 145 21.57 -2.87 -19.71
CA GLY A 145 20.64 -2.67 -18.60
C GLY A 145 20.03 -4.00 -18.12
N TYR A 146 19.32 -3.95 -16.99
CA TYR A 146 18.52 -5.00 -16.33
C TYR A 146 17.74 -5.98 -17.26
N ALA A 147 17.56 -5.66 -18.54
CA ALA A 147 17.02 -6.52 -19.60
C ALA A 147 17.90 -7.75 -19.95
N SER A 148 19.22 -7.73 -19.70
CA SER A 148 20.10 -8.88 -20.00
C SER A 148 19.77 -10.13 -19.15
N ALA A 149 19.23 -9.95 -17.95
CA ALA A 149 18.73 -11.06 -17.13
C ALA A 149 17.40 -11.66 -17.64
N VAL A 150 16.75 -11.00 -18.61
CA VAL A 150 15.47 -11.41 -19.20
C VAL A 150 15.63 -11.90 -20.65
N SER A 151 16.68 -11.49 -21.38
CA SER A 151 16.85 -11.75 -22.82
C SER A 151 17.82 -12.88 -23.22
N SER A 152 18.28 -13.75 -22.32
CA SER A 152 19.17 -14.89 -22.69
C SER A 152 18.48 -16.03 -23.48
N SER A 153 17.40 -15.75 -24.22
CA SER A 153 16.59 -16.75 -24.94
C SER A 153 16.27 -16.39 -26.40
N LEU A 154 17.30 -16.04 -27.18
CA LEU A 154 17.24 -16.09 -28.65
C LEU A 154 18.47 -16.84 -29.19
N PRO A 155 18.32 -17.80 -30.12
CA PRO A 155 19.45 -18.53 -30.67
C PRO A 155 20.09 -17.69 -31.79
N SER A 156 21.28 -17.13 -31.54
CA SER A 156 22.14 -16.66 -32.61
C SER A 156 22.97 -17.82 -33.14
N SER A 157 22.73 -18.18 -34.38
CA SER A 157 23.48 -19.15 -35.17
C SER A 157 24.94 -18.72 -35.37
N GLN A 158 25.83 -19.69 -35.19
CA GLN A 158 27.18 -19.83 -35.76
C GLN A 158 28.20 -18.68 -35.58
N GLY A 159 29.28 -19.01 -34.87
CA GLY A 159 30.51 -18.22 -34.80
C GLY A 159 31.40 -18.76 -33.69
N SER A 160 32.23 -19.75 -34.00
CA SER A 160 33.23 -20.33 -33.11
C SER A 160 34.29 -19.30 -32.78
N GLU A 161 34.28 -18.73 -31.56
CA GLU A 161 35.46 -18.09 -30.98
C GLU A 161 35.61 -18.44 -29.50
N LEU A 162 36.69 -19.18 -29.22
CA LEU A 162 37.22 -19.48 -27.90
C LEU A 162 37.60 -18.18 -27.17
N VAL A 163 36.71 -17.67 -26.32
CA VAL A 163 37.10 -16.69 -25.30
C VAL A 163 37.35 -17.42 -23.99
N LYS A 164 38.62 -17.47 -23.61
CA LYS A 164 39.15 -18.01 -22.36
C LYS A 164 38.32 -17.54 -21.16
N ARG A 165 37.71 -18.50 -20.45
CA ARG A 165 37.24 -18.32 -19.06
C ARG A 165 38.41 -17.88 -18.20
N SER A 166 38.51 -16.59 -17.93
CA SER A 166 39.37 -16.06 -16.88
C SER A 166 38.77 -16.40 -15.52
N ASN A 167 39.56 -17.08 -14.70
CA ASN A 167 39.31 -17.44 -13.30
C ASN A 167 38.67 -16.29 -12.51
N ALA A 168 37.36 -16.38 -12.28
CA ALA A 168 36.69 -15.61 -11.25
C ALA A 168 36.77 -16.40 -9.93
N MET A 169 37.62 -15.90 -9.03
CA MET A 169 37.78 -16.24 -7.61
C MET A 169 37.10 -17.54 -7.12
N GLU A 170 37.89 -18.62 -7.13
CA GLU A 170 37.67 -19.89 -6.42
C GLU A 170 37.98 -19.74 -4.91
N LEU A 171 37.77 -18.54 -4.34
CA LEU A 171 38.09 -18.26 -2.95
C LEU A 171 36.85 -18.52 -2.09
N ASP A 172 36.96 -19.57 -1.27
CA ASP A 172 36.15 -19.87 -0.06
C ASP A 172 35.01 -20.90 -0.15
N GLU A 173 34.79 -21.58 -1.29
CA GLU A 173 33.77 -22.65 -1.33
C GLU A 173 34.30 -23.99 -0.77
N LYS A 174 35.60 -24.28 -0.89
CA LYS A 174 36.25 -25.49 -0.33
C LYS A 174 36.43 -25.49 1.19
N SER A 175 36.10 -24.39 1.87
CA SER A 175 36.14 -24.21 3.34
C SER A 175 34.74 -24.21 3.99
N ALA A 176 33.67 -23.92 3.25
CA ALA A 176 32.30 -23.90 3.77
C ALA A 176 31.81 -25.29 4.22
N GLU A 177 30.96 -25.37 5.24
CA GLU A 177 30.36 -26.63 5.71
C GLU A 177 29.60 -27.36 4.59
N SER A 178 29.57 -28.70 4.64
CA SER A 178 28.97 -29.55 3.58
C SER A 178 27.50 -29.22 3.30
N ASP A 179 26.72 -28.86 4.32
CA ASP A 179 25.32 -28.46 4.19
C ASP A 179 25.17 -27.13 3.42
N VAL A 180 26.03 -26.15 3.68
CA VAL A 180 26.04 -24.86 2.95
C VAL A 180 26.38 -25.06 1.47
N ARG A 181 27.37 -25.92 1.16
CA ARG A 181 27.70 -26.27 -0.24
C ARG A 181 26.54 -26.96 -0.94
N GLN A 182 25.88 -27.91 -0.26
CA GLN A 182 24.74 -28.62 -0.83
C GLN A 182 23.57 -27.66 -1.12
N ARG A 183 23.30 -26.71 -0.21
CA ARG A 183 22.29 -25.66 -0.39
C ARG A 183 22.62 -24.74 -1.57
N LEU A 184 23.84 -24.22 -1.64
CA LEU A 184 24.28 -23.38 -2.77
C LEU A 184 24.23 -24.13 -4.09
N GLY A 185 24.63 -25.41 -4.11
CA GLY A 185 24.51 -26.27 -5.28
C GLY A 185 23.07 -26.43 -5.75
N ARG A 186 22.12 -26.64 -4.83
CA ARG A 186 20.69 -26.72 -5.14
C ARG A 186 20.15 -25.38 -5.66
N LEU A 187 20.50 -24.25 -5.04
CA LEU A 187 20.08 -22.92 -5.50
C LEU A 187 20.60 -22.62 -6.90
N ARG A 188 21.85 -22.99 -7.21
CA ARG A 188 22.44 -22.83 -8.55
C ARG A 188 21.79 -23.73 -9.60
N ALA A 189 21.22 -24.86 -9.19
CA ALA A 189 20.43 -25.73 -10.06
C ALA A 189 18.99 -25.25 -10.27
N ALA A 190 18.59 -24.13 -9.65
CA ALA A 190 17.26 -23.57 -9.83
C ALA A 190 17.12 -22.88 -11.20
N SER A 191 15.93 -22.92 -11.81
CA SER A 191 15.67 -22.34 -13.14
C SER A 191 15.87 -20.84 -13.31
N TRP A 192 16.07 -20.12 -12.20
CA TRP A 192 16.43 -18.71 -12.18
C TRP A 192 17.19 -18.46 -10.89
N VAL A 193 18.35 -17.82 -11.00
CA VAL A 193 19.33 -17.71 -9.92
C VAL A 193 19.79 -16.25 -9.84
N PRO A 194 19.62 -15.57 -8.69
CA PRO A 194 20.16 -14.23 -8.52
C PRO A 194 21.68 -14.17 -8.64
N GLN A 195 22.21 -13.02 -9.08
CA GLN A 195 23.65 -12.80 -9.22
C GLN A 195 24.43 -13.07 -7.91
N PHE A 196 23.84 -12.76 -6.75
CA PHE A 196 24.48 -13.00 -5.46
C PHE A 196 24.56 -14.48 -5.06
N VAL A 197 23.84 -15.38 -5.75
CA VAL A 197 23.98 -16.84 -5.54
C VAL A 197 25.18 -17.38 -6.34
N THR A 198 25.48 -16.77 -7.49
CA THR A 198 26.69 -17.09 -8.26
C THR A 198 27.92 -16.41 -7.69
N THR A 199 27.77 -15.24 -7.08
CA THR A 199 28.85 -14.50 -6.42
C THR A 199 28.40 -14.15 -5.00
N PRO A 200 28.60 -15.06 -4.03
CA PRO A 200 28.21 -14.84 -2.65
C PRO A 200 28.82 -13.57 -2.07
N ILE A 201 28.03 -12.85 -1.28
CA ILE A 201 28.46 -11.62 -0.62
C ILE A 201 28.82 -11.97 0.82
N ASN A 202 29.94 -11.44 1.31
CA ASN A 202 30.36 -11.62 2.70
C ASN A 202 29.39 -10.88 3.64
N ALA A 203 29.11 -11.45 4.82
CA ALA A 203 28.27 -10.83 5.84
C ALA A 203 28.75 -9.43 6.28
N ASP A 204 30.05 -9.15 6.17
CA ASP A 204 30.64 -7.86 6.51
C ASP A 204 30.56 -6.80 5.42
N ASP A 205 30.14 -7.16 4.20
CA ASP A 205 29.93 -6.22 3.09
C ASP A 205 28.89 -5.15 3.51
N PRO A 206 29.14 -3.85 3.28
CA PRO A 206 28.18 -2.79 3.60
C PRO A 206 26.78 -3.02 3.03
N ARG A 207 26.67 -3.64 1.85
CA ARG A 207 25.39 -3.97 1.20
C ARG A 207 24.68 -5.16 1.86
N ALA A 208 25.42 -6.07 2.49
CA ALA A 208 24.87 -7.15 3.30
C ALA A 208 24.41 -6.60 4.66
N LYS A 209 25.21 -5.74 5.31
CA LYS A 209 24.83 -5.06 6.57
C LYS A 209 23.59 -4.20 6.42
N LYS A 210 23.53 -3.33 5.41
CA LYS A 210 22.32 -2.53 5.09
C LYS A 210 21.09 -3.43 4.90
N PHE A 211 21.25 -4.54 4.17
CA PHE A 211 20.17 -5.50 3.97
C PHE A 211 19.71 -6.16 5.29
N GLN A 212 20.64 -6.56 6.16
CA GLN A 212 20.30 -7.13 7.48
C GLN A 212 19.55 -6.12 8.35
N GLU A 213 19.99 -4.86 8.37
CA GLU A 213 19.32 -3.77 9.08
C GLU A 213 17.91 -3.51 8.53
N ASP A 214 17.77 -3.48 7.19
CA ASP A 214 16.48 -3.31 6.52
C ASP A 214 15.53 -4.48 6.81
N GLN A 215 16.03 -5.72 6.80
CA GLN A 215 15.25 -6.90 7.13
C GLN A 215 14.83 -6.90 8.60
N ALA A 216 15.72 -6.50 9.52
CA ALA A 216 15.42 -6.40 10.95
C ALA A 216 14.28 -5.41 11.25
N LYS A 217 14.05 -4.39 10.40
CA LYS A 217 12.92 -3.46 10.55
C LYS A 217 11.56 -4.16 10.47
N TRP A 218 11.44 -5.29 9.76
CA TRP A 218 10.20 -6.11 9.74
C TRP A 218 9.89 -6.73 11.11
N PHE A 219 10.93 -6.90 11.93
CA PHE A 219 10.91 -7.44 13.28
C PHE A 219 11.06 -6.33 14.33
N PHE A 220 10.62 -5.11 14.03
CA PHE A 220 10.71 -3.94 14.93
C PHE A 220 12.15 -3.58 15.36
N GLY A 221 13.15 -3.91 14.54
CA GLY A 221 14.55 -3.57 14.80
C GLY A 221 15.23 -4.50 15.81
N VAL A 222 14.72 -5.72 16.00
CA VAL A 222 15.41 -6.76 16.77
C VAL A 222 16.80 -7.03 16.15
N PRO A 223 17.87 -7.17 16.96
CA PRO A 223 19.20 -7.47 16.46
C PRO A 223 19.18 -8.71 15.55
N PRO A 224 19.86 -8.69 14.39
CA PRO A 224 19.81 -9.81 13.44
C PRO A 224 20.26 -11.16 14.03
N GLU A 225 21.12 -11.16 15.05
CA GLU A 225 21.59 -12.37 15.75
C GLU A 225 20.49 -13.04 16.58
N GLU A 226 19.43 -12.31 16.91
CA GLU A 226 18.30 -12.84 17.68
C GLU A 226 17.17 -13.37 16.78
N ILE A 227 17.21 -13.12 15.46
CA ILE A 227 16.17 -13.52 14.52
C ILE A 227 16.44 -14.95 14.05
N CYS A 228 15.64 -15.92 14.47
CA CYS A 228 15.86 -17.32 14.10
C CYS A 228 15.21 -17.67 12.75
N ARG A 229 15.64 -18.79 12.15
CA ARG A 229 15.04 -19.34 10.92
C ARG A 229 13.51 -19.45 11.02
N ARG A 230 12.97 -19.94 12.15
CA ARG A 230 11.52 -20.06 12.34
C ARG A 230 10.81 -18.70 12.31
N ASP A 231 11.40 -17.66 12.91
CA ASP A 231 10.82 -16.30 12.89
C ASP A 231 10.74 -15.76 11.45
N VAL A 232 11.78 -16.01 10.64
CA VAL A 232 11.79 -15.65 9.22
C VAL A 232 10.77 -16.46 8.42
N MET A 233 10.59 -17.75 8.72
CA MET A 233 9.59 -18.59 8.07
C MET A 233 8.16 -18.11 8.34
N HIS A 234 7.84 -17.66 9.55
CA HIS A 234 6.55 -16.99 9.83
C HIS A 234 6.36 -15.72 8.99
N TRP A 235 7.41 -14.90 8.89
CA TRP A 235 7.36 -13.69 8.06
C TRP A 235 7.20 -14.01 6.56
N LEU A 236 7.87 -15.06 6.06
CA LEU A 236 7.76 -15.51 4.67
C LEU A 236 6.37 -16.10 4.38
N ALA A 237 5.81 -16.90 5.28
CA ALA A 237 4.45 -17.45 5.15
C ALA A 237 3.41 -16.33 4.99
N TRP A 238 3.53 -15.29 5.81
CA TRP A 238 2.67 -14.11 5.70
C TRP A 238 2.95 -13.31 4.42
N SER A 239 4.20 -12.93 4.15
CA SER A 239 4.52 -11.98 3.07
C SER A 239 4.24 -12.55 1.67
N LEU A 240 4.38 -13.87 1.49
CA LEU A 240 4.19 -14.54 0.20
C LEU A 240 2.78 -15.10 0.02
N PHE A 241 2.11 -15.54 1.10
CA PHE A 241 0.84 -16.26 1.01
C PHE A 241 -0.29 -15.70 1.89
N ALA A 242 -0.02 -14.66 2.68
CA ALA A 242 -0.95 -14.14 3.69
C ALA A 242 -1.49 -15.23 4.64
N ALA A 243 -0.63 -16.21 4.99
CA ALA A 243 -0.97 -17.37 5.82
C ALA A 243 -0.12 -17.43 7.09
N GLU A 244 -0.57 -18.20 8.08
CA GLU A 244 0.27 -18.61 9.21
C GLU A 244 1.18 -19.78 8.79
N LEU A 245 2.34 -19.90 9.41
CA LEU A 245 3.31 -20.96 9.07
C LEU A 245 2.73 -22.35 9.40
N GLU A 246 2.04 -22.45 10.53
CA GLU A 246 1.41 -23.68 11.02
C GLU A 246 0.37 -24.23 10.04
N ASP A 247 -0.36 -23.35 9.34
CA ASP A 247 -1.34 -23.77 8.33
C ASP A 247 -0.63 -24.47 7.16
N LEU A 248 0.52 -23.95 6.73
CA LEU A 248 1.32 -24.52 5.64
C LEU A 248 2.04 -25.82 6.04
N GLU A 249 2.45 -25.93 7.31
CA GLU A 249 2.99 -27.17 7.89
C GLU A 249 1.90 -28.26 7.90
N ALA A 250 0.70 -27.93 8.37
CA ALA A 250 -0.44 -28.85 8.41
C ALA A 250 -0.85 -29.32 7.00
N GLU A 251 -0.88 -28.43 6.00
CA GLU A 251 -1.17 -28.79 4.61
C GLU A 251 -0.21 -29.83 4.04
N ARG A 252 1.08 -29.73 4.36
CA ARG A 252 2.09 -30.70 3.92
C ARG A 252 1.88 -32.03 4.61
N ASP A 253 1.66 -32.03 5.92
CA ASP A 253 1.44 -33.25 6.70
C ASP A 253 0.19 -34.01 6.21
N HIS A 254 -0.90 -33.29 5.92
CA HIS A 254 -2.10 -33.85 5.30
C HIS A 254 -1.83 -34.45 3.92
N SER A 255 -1.07 -33.74 3.07
CA SER A 255 -0.71 -34.23 1.73
C SER A 255 0.11 -35.52 1.78
N LEU A 256 1.05 -35.63 2.73
CA LEU A 256 1.88 -36.82 2.95
C LEU A 256 1.05 -38.00 3.45
N LEU A 257 0.12 -37.77 4.38
CA LEU A 257 -0.80 -38.80 4.88
C LEU A 257 -1.70 -39.37 3.76
N HIS A 258 -2.19 -38.51 2.86
CA HIS A 258 -2.99 -38.95 1.72
C HIS A 258 -2.17 -39.67 0.63
N SER A 259 -0.90 -39.33 0.45
CA SER A 259 -0.02 -40.05 -0.50
C SER A 259 0.37 -41.46 -0.05
N ASN A 260 0.37 -41.74 1.26
CA ASN A 260 0.66 -43.06 1.83
C ASN A 260 -0.57 -43.96 2.00
N GLY A 261 -1.79 -43.43 1.84
CA GLY A 261 -3.04 -44.19 1.85
C GLY A 261 -3.51 -44.48 0.42
N GLY A 262 -3.22 -45.67 -0.09
CA GLY A 262 -3.54 -46.06 -1.46
C GLY A 262 -5.03 -45.93 -1.83
N ASN A 263 -5.24 -45.38 -3.03
CA ASN A 263 -6.41 -45.46 -3.91
C ASN A 263 -7.61 -44.53 -3.64
N GLY A 264 -7.93 -43.69 -4.64
CA GLY A 264 -9.19 -42.94 -4.73
C GLY A 264 -9.00 -41.42 -4.76
N GLY A 265 -8.79 -40.86 -5.95
CA GLY A 265 -8.50 -39.45 -6.15
C GLY A 265 -9.66 -38.52 -5.80
N TRP A 266 -9.31 -37.44 -5.09
CA TRP A 266 -9.71 -36.04 -5.34
C TRP A 266 -8.49 -35.21 -4.92
N GLY A 267 -7.63 -34.85 -5.87
CA GLY A 267 -6.49 -33.98 -5.59
C GLY A 267 -7.02 -32.63 -5.13
N LEU A 268 -6.78 -32.27 -3.87
CA LEU A 268 -7.01 -30.92 -3.39
C LEU A 268 -6.01 -30.03 -4.14
N GLU A 269 -6.47 -29.38 -5.21
CA GLU A 269 -5.67 -28.40 -5.93
C GLU A 269 -5.09 -27.42 -4.91
N SER A 270 -3.75 -27.37 -4.84
CA SER A 270 -3.04 -26.28 -4.15
C SER A 270 -3.71 -24.97 -4.59
N THR A 271 -4.23 -24.21 -3.62
CA THR A 271 -4.95 -22.94 -3.84
C THR A 271 -4.13 -21.90 -4.62
N THR A 272 -2.83 -22.15 -4.78
CA THR A 272 -1.94 -21.46 -5.72
C THR A 272 -1.49 -22.43 -6.81
N ALA A 273 -1.94 -22.19 -8.06
CA ALA A 273 -1.51 -22.97 -9.21
C ALA A 273 0.00 -22.79 -9.46
N SER A 274 0.73 -23.90 -9.67
CA SER A 274 2.19 -23.90 -9.89
C SER A 274 2.60 -23.29 -11.23
N THR A 275 1.69 -23.22 -12.20
CA THR A 275 1.99 -22.95 -13.62
C THR A 275 1.50 -21.60 -14.14
N SER A 276 0.72 -20.82 -13.40
CA SER A 276 0.15 -19.57 -13.93
C SER A 276 1.25 -18.52 -14.17
N THR A 277 1.58 -18.26 -15.44
CA THR A 277 2.45 -17.16 -15.87
C THR A 277 1.69 -15.85 -15.85
N SER A 278 2.07 -14.96 -14.93
CA SER A 278 1.57 -13.60 -14.74
C SER A 278 0.05 -13.48 -14.46
N PRO A 279 -0.36 -12.86 -13.34
CA PRO A 279 -1.76 -12.49 -13.16
C PRO A 279 -2.14 -11.32 -14.08
N MET A 280 -1.19 -10.52 -14.57
CA MET A 280 -1.48 -9.38 -15.44
C MET A 280 -1.86 -9.86 -16.86
N PRO A 281 -3.04 -9.49 -17.39
CA PRO A 281 -3.38 -9.78 -18.78
C PRO A 281 -2.31 -9.21 -19.71
N PRO A 282 -1.80 -9.98 -20.70
CA PRO A 282 -0.74 -9.54 -21.60
C PRO A 282 -1.13 -8.23 -22.29
N SER A 283 -0.15 -7.37 -22.56
CA SER A 283 -0.35 -6.05 -23.17
C SER A 283 -0.63 -6.08 -24.68
N GLU A 284 -0.86 -7.25 -25.26
CA GLU A 284 -1.16 -7.40 -26.68
C GLU A 284 -2.62 -7.00 -26.97
N ALA A 285 -2.89 -5.70 -26.97
CA ALA A 285 -4.11 -5.14 -27.53
C ALA A 285 -3.80 -4.43 -28.84
N THR A 286 -4.07 -5.11 -29.95
CA THR A 286 -4.48 -4.42 -31.18
C THR A 286 -5.82 -3.75 -30.88
N PHE A 287 -5.86 -2.42 -30.90
CA PHE A 287 -7.06 -1.62 -30.65
C PHE A 287 -8.21 -2.08 -31.58
N GLY A 288 -9.33 -2.55 -31.02
CA GLY A 288 -10.57 -2.84 -31.77
C GLY A 288 -10.98 -4.32 -31.95
N GLY A 289 -10.24 -5.28 -31.37
CA GLY A 289 -10.64 -6.70 -31.39
C GLY A 289 -11.76 -7.05 -30.37
N PRO A 290 -12.51 -8.15 -30.58
CA PRO A 290 -13.47 -8.65 -29.60
C PRO A 290 -12.78 -8.97 -28.26
N PRO A 291 -13.49 -8.87 -27.12
CA PRO A 291 -12.91 -9.17 -25.81
C PRO A 291 -12.38 -10.61 -25.79
N PRO A 292 -11.17 -10.88 -25.26
CA PRO A 292 -10.70 -12.25 -25.16
C PRO A 292 -11.62 -12.98 -24.19
N ALA A 293 -12.26 -14.05 -24.68
CA ALA A 293 -12.89 -15.03 -23.81
C ALA A 293 -11.81 -15.55 -22.85
N PHE A 294 -12.13 -15.62 -21.55
CA PHE A 294 -11.30 -16.30 -20.56
C PHE A 294 -11.24 -17.80 -20.94
N SER A 295 -10.30 -18.14 -21.80
CA SER A 295 -9.93 -19.50 -22.15
C SER A 295 -8.70 -19.85 -21.35
N THR A 296 -8.85 -20.80 -20.41
CA THR A 296 -7.74 -21.49 -19.75
C THR A 296 -7.00 -22.46 -20.68
N GLN A 297 -7.32 -22.46 -21.98
CA GLN A 297 -6.68 -23.29 -23.00
C GLN A 297 -6.23 -22.43 -24.17
N GLY A 298 -5.10 -21.74 -23.98
CA GLY A 298 -4.41 -21.01 -25.03
C GLY A 298 -2.92 -21.04 -24.78
N ARG A 299 -2.22 -22.03 -25.33
CA ARG A 299 -0.75 -22.09 -25.41
C ARG A 299 -0.27 -20.93 -26.28
N GLY A 300 -0.10 -19.75 -25.69
CA GLY A 300 0.22 -18.51 -26.39
C GLY A 300 1.05 -17.56 -25.53
N GLY A 301 2.06 -18.09 -24.87
CA GLY A 301 3.12 -17.36 -24.18
C GLY A 301 4.28 -18.33 -24.03
N ARG A 302 5.50 -17.92 -24.37
CA ARG A 302 6.69 -18.79 -24.25
C ARG A 302 6.83 -19.23 -22.78
N ASP A 303 6.33 -20.43 -22.52
CA ASP A 303 6.37 -21.10 -21.24
C ASP A 303 7.82 -21.52 -21.00
N VAL A 304 8.56 -20.72 -20.22
CA VAL A 304 9.89 -21.08 -19.75
C VAL A 304 9.70 -22.09 -18.62
N GLY A 305 9.35 -23.32 -18.98
CA GLY A 305 9.50 -24.47 -18.09
C GLY A 305 10.97 -24.71 -17.81
N ALA A 306 11.29 -25.17 -16.60
CA ALA A 306 12.61 -25.69 -16.28
C ALA A 306 12.94 -26.81 -17.30
N LYS A 307 14.18 -26.81 -17.82
CA LYS A 307 14.61 -27.89 -18.73
C LYS A 307 14.57 -29.23 -17.98
N GLU A 308 14.46 -30.32 -18.73
CA GLU A 308 14.49 -31.67 -18.16
C GLU A 308 15.78 -31.85 -17.33
N GLY A 309 15.65 -32.02 -16.01
CA GLY A 309 16.77 -32.09 -15.04
C GLY A 309 17.06 -30.82 -14.23
N GLU A 310 16.40 -29.69 -14.49
CA GLU A 310 16.57 -28.42 -13.75
C GLU A 310 15.52 -28.29 -12.63
N TRP A 311 15.94 -27.83 -11.44
CA TRP A 311 15.02 -27.74 -10.29
C TRP A 311 14.14 -26.49 -10.41
N ASP A 312 12.81 -26.65 -10.42
CA ASP A 312 11.89 -25.51 -10.30
C ASP A 312 11.37 -25.41 -8.87
N PRO A 313 11.82 -24.44 -8.06
CA PRO A 313 11.29 -24.26 -6.70
C PRO A 313 9.81 -23.84 -6.68
N ALA A 314 9.24 -23.41 -7.82
CA ALA A 314 7.81 -23.19 -7.96
C ALA A 314 6.99 -24.49 -8.15
N THR A 315 7.67 -25.63 -8.36
CA THR A 315 7.07 -26.97 -8.37
C THR A 315 7.29 -27.64 -7.00
N GLY A 316 6.21 -28.12 -6.36
CA GLY A 316 6.23 -28.62 -4.97
C GLY A 316 5.08 -28.11 -4.12
N ASP A 317 5.21 -28.18 -2.79
CA ASP A 317 4.29 -27.56 -1.83
C ASP A 317 4.67 -26.11 -1.52
N ARG A 318 3.84 -25.39 -0.77
CA ARG A 318 4.12 -23.99 -0.38
C ARG A 318 5.27 -23.88 0.62
N LEU A 319 5.43 -24.87 1.50
CA LEU A 319 6.43 -24.85 2.56
C LEU A 319 7.87 -24.98 2.01
N ARG A 320 8.08 -25.85 1.01
CA ARG A 320 9.34 -25.98 0.27
C ARG A 320 9.70 -24.69 -0.47
N PHE A 321 8.69 -23.95 -0.94
CA PHE A 321 8.92 -22.63 -1.54
C PHE A 321 9.41 -21.61 -0.50
N LEU A 322 8.90 -21.67 0.74
CA LEU A 322 9.42 -20.84 1.83
C LEU A 322 10.85 -21.18 2.19
N GLU A 323 11.20 -22.48 2.27
CA GLU A 323 12.58 -22.93 2.51
C GLU A 323 13.55 -22.40 1.45
N TYR A 324 13.14 -22.45 0.17
CA TYR A 324 13.89 -21.85 -0.93
C TYR A 324 14.09 -20.33 -0.74
N CYS A 325 13.03 -19.59 -0.39
CA CYS A 325 13.10 -18.16 -0.13
C CYS A 325 13.99 -17.82 1.08
N LEU A 326 13.94 -18.63 2.15
CA LEU A 326 14.82 -18.49 3.32
C LEU A 326 16.28 -18.61 2.91
N GLU A 327 16.63 -19.60 2.10
CA GLU A 327 18.01 -19.80 1.64
C GLU A 327 18.51 -18.65 0.77
N LEU A 328 17.64 -18.05 -0.04
CA LEU A 328 17.98 -16.83 -0.78
C LEU A 328 18.28 -15.65 0.16
N LEU A 329 17.52 -15.50 1.25
CA LEU A 329 17.78 -14.47 2.26
C LEU A 329 19.13 -14.71 2.95
N GLU A 330 19.39 -15.95 3.38
CA GLU A 330 20.67 -16.33 4.01
C GLU A 330 21.86 -16.06 3.08
N THR A 331 21.71 -16.38 1.79
CA THR A 331 22.74 -16.11 0.79
C THR A 331 22.93 -14.60 0.58
N ARG A 332 21.84 -13.83 0.52
CA ARG A 332 21.88 -12.36 0.31
C ARG A 332 22.52 -11.61 1.47
N GLN A 333 22.36 -12.10 2.70
CA GLN A 333 22.94 -11.50 3.89
C GLN A 333 24.34 -12.00 4.22
N GLY A 334 24.84 -13.03 3.52
CA GLY A 334 26.18 -13.60 3.70
C GLY A 334 26.34 -14.48 4.95
N ARG A 335 25.25 -14.81 5.65
CA ARG A 335 25.24 -15.69 6.83
C ARG A 335 23.91 -16.43 6.99
N SER A 336 23.92 -17.58 7.65
CA SER A 336 22.68 -18.28 8.01
C SER A 336 21.99 -17.62 9.20
N PHE A 337 20.66 -17.72 9.28
CA PHE A 337 19.94 -17.36 10.49
C PHE A 337 20.16 -18.44 11.57
N PRO A 338 20.26 -18.08 12.85
CA PRO A 338 20.31 -19.04 13.95
C PRO A 338 19.11 -20.00 13.97
N GLU A 339 19.34 -21.26 14.35
CA GLU A 339 18.26 -22.23 14.55
C GLU A 339 17.56 -22.03 15.90
N HIS A 340 18.34 -21.62 16.90
CA HIS A 340 17.89 -21.34 18.26
C HIS A 340 18.36 -19.95 18.68
N PRO A 341 17.61 -19.28 19.57
CA PRO A 341 18.03 -17.99 20.11
C PRO A 341 19.28 -18.16 20.98
N PRO A 342 20.13 -17.13 21.09
CA PRO A 342 21.45 -17.24 21.74
C PRO A 342 21.41 -17.64 23.23
N TRP A 343 20.27 -17.47 23.91
CA TRP A 343 20.09 -17.86 25.31
C TRP A 343 19.53 -19.28 25.51
N GLN A 344 19.12 -19.99 24.45
CA GLN A 344 18.72 -21.39 24.55
C GLN A 344 19.92 -22.30 24.26
N PRO A 345 20.30 -23.20 25.19
CA PRO A 345 21.38 -24.14 24.94
C PRO A 345 21.02 -25.04 23.75
N SER A 346 21.99 -25.28 22.86
CA SER A 346 21.86 -26.22 21.75
C SER A 346 21.59 -27.61 22.32
N ALA A 347 20.33 -28.05 22.32
CA ALA A 347 20.02 -29.42 22.70
C ALA A 347 20.75 -30.35 21.72
N GLN A 348 21.76 -31.08 22.21
CA GLN A 348 22.49 -32.10 21.47
C GLN A 348 21.55 -33.27 21.14
N GLY A 349 20.77 -33.10 20.08
CA GLY A 349 19.88 -34.14 19.57
C GLY A 349 19.34 -33.64 18.24
N LYS A 350 19.56 -34.42 17.18
CA LYS A 350 19.00 -34.17 15.83
C LYS A 350 17.47 -34.15 15.90
N LYS A 351 16.91 -33.01 16.32
CA LYS A 351 15.54 -32.64 15.99
C LYS A 351 15.67 -31.80 14.74
N THR A 352 15.40 -32.44 13.60
CA THR A 352 15.11 -31.75 12.34
C THR A 352 14.22 -30.53 12.62
N LEU A 353 14.44 -29.43 11.89
CA LEU A 353 13.74 -28.14 11.89
C LEU A 353 12.19 -28.18 11.77
N LEU A 354 11.58 -29.36 11.92
CA LEU A 354 10.22 -29.75 11.57
C LEU A 354 9.51 -30.48 12.72
N GLN A 355 9.79 -30.17 13.99
CA GLN A 355 8.78 -30.44 15.02
C GLN A 355 7.78 -29.28 14.99
N PRO A 356 6.49 -29.51 14.66
CA PRO A 356 5.48 -28.46 14.67
C PRO A 356 5.36 -27.96 16.10
N ALA A 357 5.99 -26.82 16.38
CA ALA A 357 5.73 -26.13 17.62
C ALA A 357 4.30 -25.60 17.50
N LYS A 358 3.39 -26.06 18.36
CA LYS A 358 2.04 -25.48 18.51
C LYS A 358 2.04 -24.02 18.99
N ALA A 359 3.17 -23.32 18.87
CA ALA A 359 3.39 -21.99 19.39
C ALA A 359 3.62 -21.06 18.20
N GLY A 360 2.83 -19.99 18.14
CA GLY A 360 3.00 -18.92 17.16
C GLY A 360 4.36 -18.21 17.28
N PRO A 361 4.58 -17.15 16.51
CA PRO A 361 5.90 -16.53 16.39
C PRO A 361 6.43 -16.05 17.75
N ARG A 362 7.71 -16.34 18.02
CA ARG A 362 8.42 -15.91 19.24
C ARG A 362 8.69 -14.41 19.21
N ILE A 363 9.23 -13.92 18.09
CA ILE A 363 9.47 -12.50 17.90
C ILE A 363 8.23 -11.85 17.28
N ARG A 364 7.90 -10.65 17.75
CA ARG A 364 6.87 -9.83 17.12
C ARG A 364 7.37 -9.35 15.75
N MET A 365 6.59 -9.57 14.70
CA MET A 365 6.86 -9.09 13.35
C MET A 365 5.64 -8.37 12.78
N MET A 366 5.83 -7.57 11.74
CA MET A 366 4.73 -6.88 11.06
C MET A 366 4.09 -7.83 10.05
N ARG A 367 2.80 -8.14 10.23
CA ARG A 367 2.06 -9.03 9.32
C ARG A 367 0.76 -8.38 8.87
N LEU A 368 0.89 -7.32 8.06
CA LEU A 368 -0.17 -6.34 7.74
C LEU A 368 -1.54 -6.94 7.42
N THR A 369 -1.59 -7.96 6.56
CA THR A 369 -2.85 -8.52 6.05
C THR A 369 -3.54 -9.50 7.00
N ILE A 370 -2.86 -10.00 8.03
CA ILE A 370 -3.38 -10.97 9.00
C ILE A 370 -3.47 -10.40 10.42
N ASP A 371 -2.59 -9.47 10.79
CA ASP A 371 -2.61 -8.83 12.09
C ASP A 371 -3.95 -8.08 12.32
N PRO A 372 -4.38 -7.90 13.59
CA PRO A 372 -5.63 -7.22 13.90
C PRO A 372 -5.68 -5.79 13.35
N VAL A 373 -6.80 -5.43 12.71
CA VAL A 373 -6.96 -4.09 12.12
C VAL A 373 -7.19 -3.07 13.23
N ARG A 374 -6.32 -2.06 13.32
CA ARG A 374 -6.42 -1.00 14.32
C ARG A 374 -7.19 0.19 13.76
N THR A 375 -8.42 0.38 14.24
CA THR A 375 -9.25 1.55 13.91
C THR A 375 -9.36 2.50 15.09
N ALA A 376 -9.60 3.78 14.82
CA ALA A 376 -9.93 4.78 15.82
C ALA A 376 -11.37 5.28 15.57
N SER A 377 -12.21 5.25 16.60
CA SER A 377 -13.57 5.79 16.51
C SER A 377 -13.55 7.28 16.26
N ARG A 378 -14.47 7.74 15.43
CA ARG A 378 -14.69 9.15 15.11
C ARG A 378 -16.19 9.42 15.04
N PRO A 379 -16.63 10.61 15.47
CA PRO A 379 -18.04 10.92 15.48
C PRO A 379 -18.59 11.11 14.06
N LEU A 380 -19.91 11.00 13.93
CA LEU A 380 -20.64 11.19 12.68
C LEU A 380 -20.32 12.54 12.04
N VAL A 381 -20.14 13.59 12.85
CA VAL A 381 -19.79 14.93 12.35
C VAL A 381 -18.50 14.94 11.53
N CYS A 382 -17.51 14.09 11.84
CA CYS A 382 -16.30 13.99 11.04
C CYS A 382 -16.60 13.52 9.62
N TYR A 383 -17.39 12.46 9.47
CA TYR A 383 -17.82 11.96 8.16
C TYR A 383 -18.74 12.93 7.44
N PHE A 384 -19.61 13.62 8.18
CA PHE A 384 -20.45 14.67 7.61
C PHE A 384 -19.60 15.78 6.98
N VAL A 385 -18.60 16.28 7.70
CA VAL A 385 -17.69 17.32 7.21
C VAL A 385 -16.89 16.84 6.00
N THR A 386 -16.20 15.70 6.10
CA THR A 386 -15.33 15.21 5.01
C THR A 386 -16.12 14.87 3.74
N ASN A 387 -17.27 14.21 3.87
CA ASN A 387 -18.13 13.92 2.71
C ASN A 387 -18.76 15.16 2.12
N THR A 388 -19.13 16.15 2.93
CA THR A 388 -19.66 17.42 2.44
C THR A 388 -18.60 18.18 1.65
N LEU A 389 -17.38 18.29 2.18
CA LEU A 389 -16.26 18.93 1.46
C LEU A 389 -15.99 18.23 0.14
N SER A 390 -15.88 16.89 0.14
CA SER A 390 -15.68 16.09 -1.07
C SER A 390 -16.81 16.29 -2.08
N ALA A 391 -18.07 16.28 -1.65
CA ALA A 391 -19.23 16.51 -2.52
C ALA A 391 -19.24 17.92 -3.11
N LEU A 392 -18.88 18.95 -2.33
CA LEU A 392 -18.77 20.32 -2.82
C LEU A 392 -17.66 20.46 -3.87
N THR A 393 -16.51 19.81 -3.66
CA THR A 393 -15.42 19.80 -4.63
C THR A 393 -15.79 19.06 -5.91
N ILE A 394 -16.48 17.91 -5.82
CA ILE A 394 -17.01 17.20 -7.00
C ILE A 394 -18.03 18.07 -7.75
N ARG A 395 -18.95 18.74 -7.03
CA ARG A 395 -19.90 19.69 -7.66
C ARG A 395 -19.19 20.85 -8.34
N ARG A 396 -18.10 21.37 -7.75
CA ARG A 396 -17.24 22.39 -8.38
C ARG A 396 -16.57 21.85 -9.64
N ALA A 397 -16.07 20.61 -9.62
CA ALA A 397 -15.52 19.96 -10.81
C ALA A 397 -16.58 19.83 -11.91
N ILE A 398 -17.80 19.39 -11.58
CA ILE A 398 -18.90 19.27 -12.53
C ILE A 398 -19.26 20.62 -13.17
N ARG A 399 -19.31 21.69 -12.35
CA ARG A 399 -19.48 23.07 -12.87
C ARG A 399 -18.32 23.52 -13.78
N GLY A 400 -17.14 22.92 -13.63
CA GLY A 400 -15.97 23.11 -14.48
C GLY A 400 -15.97 22.26 -15.77
N GLY A 401 -17.06 21.54 -16.05
CA GLY A 401 -17.23 20.73 -17.26
C GLY A 401 -16.84 19.26 -17.10
N PHE A 402 -16.60 18.78 -15.87
CA PHE A 402 -16.46 17.35 -15.62
C PHE A 402 -17.84 16.66 -15.60
N GLU A 403 -17.87 15.45 -16.09
CA GLU A 403 -19.00 14.54 -16.02
C GLU A 403 -18.65 13.39 -15.07
N TYR A 404 -19.62 12.96 -14.26
CA TYR A 404 -19.45 11.79 -13.40
C TYR A 404 -19.81 10.53 -14.18
N HIS A 405 -18.86 9.60 -14.26
CA HIS A 405 -19.01 8.32 -14.96
C HIS A 405 -18.65 7.15 -14.05
N THR A 406 -19.12 5.96 -14.44
CA THR A 406 -18.78 4.70 -13.79
C THR A 406 -18.45 3.64 -14.82
N GLN A 407 -17.32 2.95 -14.65
CA GLN A 407 -17.00 1.75 -15.41
C GLN A 407 -17.01 0.54 -14.45
N GLY A 408 -18.01 -0.32 -14.58
CA GLY A 408 -18.30 -1.31 -13.54
C GLY A 408 -18.59 -0.61 -12.20
N ARG A 409 -17.83 -0.94 -11.15
CA ARG A 409 -17.93 -0.27 -9.85
C ARG A 409 -16.99 0.93 -9.69
N LEU A 410 -16.14 1.22 -10.68
CA LEU A 410 -15.08 2.23 -10.60
C LEU A 410 -15.64 3.62 -10.96
N PRO A 411 -15.77 4.56 -10.01
CA PRO A 411 -16.26 5.89 -10.30
C PRO A 411 -15.12 6.81 -10.75
N TYR A 412 -15.37 7.63 -11.75
CA TYR A 412 -14.40 8.61 -12.25
C TYR A 412 -15.08 9.88 -12.73
N LEU A 413 -14.35 11.00 -12.68
CA LEU A 413 -14.75 12.23 -13.33
C LEU A 413 -14.01 12.32 -14.67
N TYR A 414 -14.74 12.64 -15.73
CA TYR A 414 -14.16 12.84 -17.06
C TYR A 414 -14.58 14.19 -17.62
N ARG A 415 -13.62 14.95 -18.13
CA ARG A 415 -13.87 16.19 -18.85
C ARG A 415 -13.29 16.05 -20.26
N PRO A 416 -14.12 16.07 -21.31
CA PRO A 416 -13.63 16.05 -22.68
C PRO A 416 -12.87 17.35 -23.01
N ALA A 417 -12.05 17.31 -24.05
CA ALA A 417 -11.46 18.53 -24.61
C ALA A 417 -12.58 19.48 -25.10
N PRO A 418 -12.50 20.80 -24.86
CA PRO A 418 -13.48 21.76 -25.38
C PRO A 418 -13.57 21.67 -26.90
N LYS A 419 -14.79 21.75 -27.46
CA LYS A 419 -15.01 21.74 -28.93
C LYS A 419 -14.24 22.86 -29.65
N THR A 420 -13.99 23.97 -28.96
CA THR A 420 -13.23 25.13 -29.46
C THR A 420 -11.71 24.91 -29.50
N ALA A 421 -11.19 23.87 -28.84
CA ALA A 421 -9.77 23.50 -28.87
C ALA A 421 -9.35 22.76 -30.16
N SER A 422 -10.18 22.83 -31.21
CA SER A 422 -9.99 22.25 -32.55
C SER A 422 -8.83 22.87 -33.36
N THR A 423 -7.98 23.71 -32.76
CA THR A 423 -6.78 24.19 -33.43
C THR A 423 -5.73 23.08 -33.50
N THR A 424 -5.00 23.00 -34.61
CA THR A 424 -4.02 21.94 -34.94
C THR A 424 -2.83 21.81 -33.96
N SER A 425 -2.75 22.64 -32.90
CA SER A 425 -1.61 22.74 -31.98
C SER A 425 -1.92 22.45 -30.49
N ALA A 426 -3.15 22.02 -30.17
CA ALA A 426 -3.54 21.64 -28.81
C ALA A 426 -3.22 20.16 -28.52
N ASP A 427 -2.59 19.88 -27.38
CA ASP A 427 -2.32 18.50 -26.93
C ASP A 427 -3.66 17.80 -26.67
N LYS A 428 -3.91 16.69 -27.37
CA LYS A 428 -5.17 15.92 -27.24
C LYS A 428 -5.05 14.78 -26.25
N THR A 429 -3.86 14.57 -25.67
CA THR A 429 -3.63 13.45 -24.76
C THR A 429 -4.41 13.68 -23.47
N PRO A 430 -5.16 12.71 -22.94
CA PRO A 430 -5.81 12.83 -21.63
C PRO A 430 -4.78 12.91 -20.50
N LEU A 431 -5.05 13.72 -19.47
CA LEU A 431 -4.32 13.69 -18.21
C LEU A 431 -5.16 12.95 -17.16
N ILE A 432 -4.63 11.84 -16.64
CA ILE A 432 -5.22 11.02 -15.59
C ILE A 432 -4.64 11.44 -14.24
N ILE A 433 -5.51 11.68 -13.26
CA ILE A 433 -5.12 12.06 -11.90
C ILE A 433 -5.52 10.94 -10.94
N LEU A 434 -4.52 10.41 -10.23
CA LEU A 434 -4.63 9.33 -9.27
C LEU A 434 -4.28 9.86 -7.88
N HIS A 435 -5.31 10.02 -7.05
CA HIS A 435 -5.15 10.65 -5.74
C HIS A 435 -4.71 9.67 -4.65
N GLY A 436 -4.01 10.20 -3.64
CA GLY A 436 -3.64 9.53 -2.41
C GLY A 436 -4.77 9.44 -1.37
N LEU A 437 -4.45 8.82 -0.23
CA LEU A 437 -5.34 8.67 0.92
C LEU A 437 -5.70 10.04 1.54
N GLY A 438 -6.89 10.14 2.15
CA GLY A 438 -7.30 11.31 2.92
C GLY A 438 -8.78 11.63 2.76
N ILE A 439 -9.13 12.89 2.54
CA ILE A 439 -10.53 13.37 2.47
C ILE A 439 -11.07 13.40 1.03
N GLY A 440 -10.48 12.58 0.15
CA GLY A 440 -10.84 12.49 -1.27
C GLY A 440 -10.44 13.74 -2.06
N LEU A 441 -11.25 14.10 -3.07
CA LEU A 441 -10.92 15.19 -3.99
C LEU A 441 -10.80 16.56 -3.30
N ALA A 442 -11.40 16.72 -2.11
CA ALA A 442 -11.35 17.97 -1.35
C ALA A 442 -9.92 18.45 -1.07
N GLN A 443 -8.99 17.55 -0.77
CA GLN A 443 -7.59 17.91 -0.53
C GLN A 443 -6.84 18.33 -1.80
N TYR A 444 -7.40 18.09 -2.99
CA TYR A 444 -6.85 18.50 -4.30
C TYR A 444 -7.64 19.64 -4.94
N SER A 445 -8.42 20.40 -4.15
CA SER A 445 -9.25 21.50 -4.65
C SER A 445 -8.46 22.57 -5.40
N SER A 446 -7.21 22.81 -4.98
CA SER A 446 -6.29 23.74 -5.64
C SER A 446 -5.76 23.21 -6.96
N LEU A 447 -5.33 21.95 -6.99
CA LEU A 447 -4.95 21.26 -8.23
C LEU A 447 -6.09 21.28 -9.25
N LEU A 448 -7.32 20.96 -8.82
CA LEU A 448 -8.52 21.05 -9.67
C LEU A 448 -8.70 22.46 -10.24
N THR A 449 -8.43 23.49 -9.44
CA THR A 449 -8.53 24.88 -9.89
C THR A 449 -7.47 25.22 -10.94
N SER A 450 -6.23 24.79 -10.76
CA SER A 450 -5.16 24.98 -11.76
C SER A 450 -5.45 24.21 -13.05
N LEU A 451 -5.93 22.97 -12.95
CA LEU A 451 -6.32 22.17 -14.13
C LEU A 451 -7.39 22.86 -14.98
N LEU A 452 -8.34 23.55 -14.34
CA LEU A 452 -9.42 24.27 -15.02
C LEU A 452 -8.99 25.65 -15.54
N ARG A 453 -8.00 26.31 -14.93
CA ARG A 453 -7.56 27.67 -15.27
C ARG A 453 -6.38 27.71 -16.24
N THR A 454 -5.45 26.77 -16.17
CA THR A 454 -4.25 26.74 -17.03
C THR A 454 -4.66 26.33 -18.44
N ALA A 455 -4.45 27.22 -19.43
CA ALA A 455 -4.96 27.05 -20.80
C ALA A 455 -4.51 25.75 -21.49
N SER A 456 -3.26 25.30 -21.26
CA SER A 456 -2.75 24.04 -21.83
C SER A 456 -3.38 22.79 -21.19
N LEU A 457 -3.78 22.87 -19.93
CA LEU A 457 -4.42 21.75 -19.21
C LEU A 457 -5.93 21.74 -19.43
N SER A 458 -6.57 22.91 -19.50
CA SER A 458 -8.01 23.02 -19.72
C SER A 458 -8.43 22.77 -21.17
N SER A 459 -7.48 22.74 -22.11
CA SER A 459 -7.72 22.42 -23.53
C SER A 459 -7.61 20.94 -23.86
N ARG A 460 -7.03 20.11 -22.97
CA ARG A 460 -6.90 18.66 -23.15
C ARG A 460 -7.94 17.89 -22.32
N PRO A 461 -8.23 16.60 -22.63
CA PRO A 461 -9.12 15.80 -21.81
C PRO A 461 -8.53 15.56 -20.42
N LEU A 462 -9.38 15.52 -19.39
CA LEU A 462 -8.97 15.26 -18.00
C LEU A 462 -9.78 14.09 -17.43
N LEU A 463 -9.12 13.21 -16.69
CA LEU A 463 -9.76 12.11 -15.98
C LEU A 463 -9.27 12.08 -14.53
N ILE A 464 -10.20 12.02 -13.57
CA ILE A 464 -9.89 11.87 -12.15
C ILE A 464 -10.52 10.59 -11.66
N LEU A 465 -9.69 9.62 -11.25
CA LEU A 465 -10.19 8.42 -10.61
C LEU A 465 -10.68 8.75 -9.20
N LEU A 466 -11.90 8.37 -8.86
CA LEU A 466 -12.43 8.54 -7.49
C LEU A 466 -12.29 7.21 -6.74
N GLN A 467 -11.66 7.24 -5.57
CA GLN A 467 -11.42 6.03 -4.77
C GLN A 467 -12.09 6.14 -3.40
N PRO A 468 -13.37 5.74 -3.26
CA PRO A 468 -14.15 5.92 -2.03
C PRO A 468 -13.53 5.26 -0.78
N ASN A 469 -12.87 4.11 -0.97
CA ASN A 469 -12.23 3.31 0.07
C ASN A 469 -11.02 3.98 0.75
N ILE A 470 -10.43 4.99 0.12
CA ILE A 470 -9.33 5.80 0.67
C ILE A 470 -9.70 7.29 0.85
N SER A 471 -10.98 7.62 0.70
CA SER A 471 -11.50 9.00 0.70
C SER A 471 -12.50 9.30 1.83
N GLN A 472 -12.57 8.43 2.85
CA GLN A 472 -13.54 8.49 3.95
C GLN A 472 -15.01 8.54 3.51
N SER A 473 -15.31 8.05 2.30
CA SER A 473 -16.63 8.16 1.67
C SER A 473 -17.60 7.12 2.22
N ILE A 474 -17.96 7.20 3.51
CA ILE A 474 -18.70 6.16 4.25
C ILE A 474 -20.07 5.78 3.65
N LEU A 475 -20.67 6.68 2.87
CA LEU A 475 -21.95 6.45 2.18
C LEU A 475 -21.80 5.70 0.84
N SER A 476 -20.57 5.54 0.35
CA SER A 476 -20.31 4.84 -0.91
C SER A 476 -20.42 3.32 -0.72
N PRO A 477 -21.04 2.59 -1.65
CA PRO A 477 -21.05 1.12 -1.62
C PRO A 477 -19.64 0.51 -1.80
N SER A 478 -18.68 1.27 -2.33
CA SER A 478 -17.28 0.85 -2.48
C SER A 478 -16.39 1.26 -1.29
N PHE A 479 -16.95 1.83 -0.23
CA PHE A 479 -16.19 2.31 0.93
C PHE A 479 -15.39 1.20 1.65
N LEU A 480 -15.99 0.02 1.87
CA LEU A 480 -15.31 -1.14 2.47
C LEU A 480 -14.96 -2.22 1.43
N HIS A 481 -15.07 -1.88 0.14
CA HIS A 481 -14.82 -2.79 -0.97
C HIS A 481 -13.84 -2.11 -1.94
N PRO A 482 -12.53 -2.12 -1.59
CA PRO A 482 -11.48 -1.53 -2.41
C PRO A 482 -11.42 -2.14 -3.82
N PHE A 483 -10.97 -1.34 -4.78
CA PHE A 483 -10.75 -1.81 -6.14
C PHE A 483 -9.44 -2.59 -6.23
N GLY A 484 -9.51 -3.78 -6.83
CA GLY A 484 -8.33 -4.60 -7.11
C GLY A 484 -7.61 -4.16 -8.37
N HIS A 485 -6.37 -4.64 -8.56
CA HIS A 485 -5.57 -4.29 -9.74
C HIS A 485 -6.19 -4.81 -11.05
N HIS A 486 -6.74 -6.03 -11.09
CA HIS A 486 -7.44 -6.57 -12.27
C HIS A 486 -8.69 -5.77 -12.63
N GLU A 487 -9.52 -5.47 -11.63
CA GLU A 487 -10.74 -4.68 -11.82
C GLU A 487 -10.40 -3.30 -12.37
N THR A 488 -9.41 -2.64 -11.77
CA THR A 488 -8.99 -1.30 -12.15
C THR A 488 -8.40 -1.27 -13.56
N THR A 489 -7.45 -2.15 -13.88
CA THR A 489 -6.81 -2.17 -15.20
C THR A 489 -7.77 -2.59 -16.31
N SER A 490 -8.68 -3.54 -16.05
CA SER A 490 -9.75 -3.89 -16.97
C SER A 490 -10.69 -2.69 -17.21
N ALA A 491 -11.12 -1.99 -16.17
CA ALA A 491 -11.94 -0.80 -16.30
C ALA A 491 -11.24 0.29 -17.12
N PHE A 492 -9.95 0.55 -16.89
CA PHE A 492 -9.21 1.53 -17.68
C PHE A 492 -9.11 1.15 -19.17
N ARG A 493 -8.92 -0.12 -19.54
CA ARG A 493 -8.98 -0.53 -20.96
C ARG A 493 -10.31 -0.13 -21.62
N HIS A 494 -11.43 -0.37 -20.93
CA HIS A 494 -12.75 0.01 -21.43
C HIS A 494 -12.96 1.52 -21.48
N ILE A 495 -12.46 2.27 -20.49
CA ILE A 495 -12.52 3.74 -20.47
C ILE A 495 -11.73 4.31 -21.66
N LEU A 496 -10.51 3.82 -21.91
CA LEU A 496 -9.69 4.27 -23.03
C LEU A 496 -10.37 3.97 -24.37
N ALA A 497 -10.92 2.77 -24.55
CA ALA A 497 -11.67 2.40 -25.74
C ALA A 497 -12.93 3.28 -25.93
N ARG A 498 -13.72 3.48 -24.88
CA ARG A 498 -14.95 4.29 -24.90
C ARG A 498 -14.70 5.73 -25.34
N HIS A 499 -13.57 6.30 -24.93
CA HIS A 499 -13.20 7.69 -25.21
C HIS A 499 -12.21 7.83 -26.37
N ASN A 500 -11.89 6.75 -27.10
CA ASN A 500 -10.92 6.70 -28.21
C ASN A 500 -9.54 7.29 -27.82
N LEU A 501 -9.06 6.95 -26.63
CA LEU A 501 -7.80 7.46 -26.08
C LEU A 501 -6.66 6.50 -26.41
N THR A 502 -5.73 6.93 -27.27
CA THR A 502 -4.59 6.12 -27.73
C THR A 502 -3.31 6.34 -26.95
N SER A 503 -3.27 7.36 -26.10
CA SER A 503 -2.13 7.72 -25.25
C SER A 503 -2.64 8.37 -23.97
N ILE A 504 -1.90 8.28 -22.87
CA ILE A 504 -2.26 8.88 -21.58
C ILE A 504 -1.03 9.50 -20.88
N ASP A 505 -1.26 10.63 -20.21
CA ASP A 505 -0.33 11.15 -19.20
C ASP A 505 -0.94 10.92 -17.81
N ILE A 506 -0.11 10.62 -16.82
CA ILE A 506 -0.57 10.28 -15.47
C ILE A 506 0.13 11.16 -14.43
N LEU A 507 -0.66 11.79 -13.55
CA LEU A 507 -0.22 12.38 -12.29
C LEU A 507 -0.71 11.49 -11.15
N SER A 508 0.20 11.02 -10.31
CA SER A 508 -0.14 10.22 -9.14
C SER A 508 0.48 10.76 -7.87
N HIS A 509 -0.27 10.74 -6.77
CA HIS A 509 0.20 11.13 -5.45
C HIS A 509 0.03 10.00 -4.44
N SER A 510 1.05 9.72 -3.62
CA SER A 510 0.97 8.79 -2.49
C SER A 510 0.36 7.45 -2.93
N TYR A 511 -0.70 6.94 -2.28
CA TYR A 511 -1.42 5.71 -2.67
C TYR A 511 -1.82 5.65 -4.16
N GLY A 512 -2.08 6.79 -4.81
CA GLY A 512 -2.37 6.83 -6.24
C GLY A 512 -1.23 6.27 -7.10
N SER A 513 0.01 6.26 -6.61
CA SER A 513 1.15 5.66 -7.30
C SER A 513 1.06 4.12 -7.39
N LEU A 514 0.26 3.48 -6.53
CA LEU A 514 -0.02 2.03 -6.63
C LEU A 514 -0.93 1.75 -7.83
N VAL A 515 -1.98 2.56 -8.00
CA VAL A 515 -2.82 2.47 -9.20
C VAL A 515 -2.00 2.80 -10.44
N HIS A 516 -1.11 3.79 -10.36
CA HIS A 516 -0.20 4.15 -11.43
C HIS A 516 0.69 2.96 -11.83
N SER A 517 1.25 2.22 -10.87
CA SER A 517 2.06 1.03 -11.16
C SER A 517 1.27 -0.04 -11.89
N TRP A 518 0.00 -0.27 -11.51
CA TRP A 518 -0.88 -1.21 -12.20
C TRP A 518 -1.15 -0.77 -13.65
N LEU A 519 -1.36 0.53 -13.89
CA LEU A 519 -1.58 1.07 -15.23
C LEU A 519 -0.32 0.96 -16.09
N ILE A 520 0.87 1.27 -15.57
CA ILE A 520 2.15 1.09 -16.31
C ILE A 520 2.32 -0.37 -16.72
N LYS A 521 2.17 -1.31 -15.78
CA LYS A 521 2.33 -2.74 -16.06
C LYS A 521 1.30 -3.28 -17.06
N SER A 522 0.09 -2.73 -17.04
CA SER A 522 -1.02 -3.23 -17.86
C SER A 522 -1.18 -2.51 -19.20
N LEU A 523 -0.78 -1.24 -19.29
CA LEU A 523 -1.06 -0.29 -20.37
C LEU A 523 0.21 0.45 -20.82
N GLY A 524 1.41 -0.04 -20.48
CA GLY A 524 2.71 0.61 -20.70
C GLY A 524 2.85 1.34 -22.04
N PRO A 525 2.58 0.69 -23.19
CA PRO A 525 2.70 1.34 -24.51
C PRO A 525 1.81 2.58 -24.73
N VAL A 526 0.76 2.73 -23.92
CA VAL A 526 -0.18 3.86 -23.96
C VAL A 526 0.28 5.00 -23.03
N VAL A 527 1.07 4.70 -21.99
CA VAL A 527 1.55 5.69 -21.00
C VAL A 527 2.68 6.53 -21.61
N ARG A 528 2.38 7.76 -21.98
CA ARG A 528 3.34 8.69 -22.59
C ARG A 528 4.17 9.45 -21.56
N ARG A 529 3.54 9.86 -20.45
CA ARG A 529 4.22 10.61 -19.37
C ARG A 529 3.75 10.17 -17.99
N SER A 530 4.67 10.16 -17.05
CA SER A 530 4.45 9.74 -15.66
C SER A 530 5.00 10.78 -14.68
N CYS A 531 4.12 11.41 -13.91
CA CYS A 531 4.47 12.30 -12.81
C CYS A 531 4.10 11.66 -11.47
N PHE A 532 5.10 11.49 -10.61
CA PHE A 532 4.95 10.92 -9.28
C PHE A 532 5.23 11.98 -8.22
N VAL A 533 4.29 12.17 -7.29
CA VAL A 533 4.49 12.98 -6.09
C VAL A 533 4.41 12.07 -4.88
N ASP A 534 5.49 12.03 -4.10
CA ASP A 534 5.65 11.19 -2.91
C ASP A 534 5.16 9.74 -3.13
N PRO A 535 5.71 9.02 -4.12
CA PRO A 535 5.22 7.69 -4.52
C PRO A 535 5.50 6.62 -3.45
N VAL A 536 4.47 5.82 -3.13
CA VAL A 536 4.58 4.67 -2.20
C VAL A 536 4.77 3.34 -2.93
N CYS A 537 4.93 3.33 -4.26
CA CYS A 537 5.05 2.08 -5.06
C CYS A 537 6.48 1.53 -5.13
N PHE A 538 7.49 2.27 -4.66
CA PHE A 538 8.89 1.84 -4.69
C PHE A 538 9.31 1.19 -3.36
N GLN A 539 10.26 0.25 -3.44
CA GLN A 539 10.91 -0.39 -2.29
C GLN A 539 9.94 -0.97 -1.24
N LEU A 540 8.76 -1.45 -1.66
CA LEU A 540 7.77 -2.02 -0.74
C LEU A 540 8.23 -3.32 -0.06
N TRP A 541 9.35 -3.92 -0.45
CA TRP A 541 9.98 -5.02 0.29
C TRP A 541 10.71 -4.54 1.56
N VAL A 542 10.97 -3.24 1.68
CA VAL A 542 11.47 -2.61 2.91
C VAL A 542 10.27 -2.03 3.67
N PRO A 543 10.17 -2.21 5.00
CA PRO A 543 8.92 -1.94 5.70
C PRO A 543 8.69 -0.46 6.00
N PHE A 544 9.30 0.51 5.31
CA PHE A 544 9.17 1.94 5.65
C PHE A 544 7.71 2.40 5.71
N VAL A 545 6.98 2.24 4.60
CA VAL A 545 5.59 2.68 4.47
C VAL A 545 4.71 2.01 5.53
N CYS A 546 4.77 0.69 5.65
CA CYS A 546 3.94 -0.06 6.60
C CYS A 546 4.33 0.20 8.06
N SER A 547 5.63 0.23 8.36
CA SER A 547 6.16 0.48 9.70
C SER A 547 5.78 1.87 10.17
N ASN A 548 6.12 2.92 9.43
CA ASN A 548 5.91 4.31 9.82
C ASN A 548 4.42 4.68 9.82
N PHE A 549 3.65 4.22 8.83
CA PHE A 549 2.25 4.63 8.70
C PHE A 549 1.27 3.78 9.53
N ILE A 550 1.56 2.49 9.78
CA ILE A 550 0.62 1.55 10.44
C ILE A 550 1.09 1.07 11.81
N TYR A 551 2.37 0.70 11.97
CA TYR A 551 2.83 -0.06 13.14
C TYR A 551 3.51 0.78 14.23
N LYS A 552 4.47 1.63 13.86
CA LYS A 552 5.24 2.45 14.80
C LYS A 552 4.34 3.39 15.58
N ARG A 553 4.80 3.77 16.77
CA ARG A 553 4.16 4.78 17.59
C ARG A 553 4.39 6.14 16.95
N ALA A 554 3.32 6.92 16.78
CA ALA A 554 3.44 8.30 16.35
C ALA A 554 4.17 9.12 17.42
N SER A 555 5.29 9.73 17.03
CA SER A 555 6.14 10.59 17.84
C SER A 555 5.94 12.07 17.52
N THR A 556 5.62 12.40 16.27
CA THR A 556 5.44 13.80 15.85
C THR A 556 3.95 14.19 15.80
N PRO A 557 3.62 15.50 15.86
CA PRO A 557 2.26 15.98 15.69
C PRO A 557 1.61 15.50 14.38
N ILE A 558 2.34 15.61 13.27
CA ILE A 558 1.85 15.24 11.94
C ILE A 558 1.59 13.72 11.85
N GLU A 559 2.50 12.89 12.36
CA GLU A 559 2.29 11.44 12.44
C GLU A 559 1.05 11.10 13.26
N LEU A 560 0.82 11.80 14.37
CA LEU A 560 -0.32 11.55 15.24
C LEU A 560 -1.64 11.90 14.54
N LEU A 561 -1.68 13.04 13.85
CA LEU A 561 -2.85 13.48 13.07
C LEU A 561 -3.09 12.55 11.88
N MET A 562 -2.06 12.21 11.11
CA MET A 562 -2.17 11.26 9.99
C MET A 562 -2.62 9.88 10.48
N ARG A 563 -2.08 9.41 11.61
CA ARG A 563 -2.48 8.13 12.20
C ARG A 563 -3.95 8.11 12.59
N TYR A 564 -4.43 9.15 13.27
CA TYR A 564 -5.82 9.21 13.71
C TYR A 564 -6.78 9.49 12.54
N PHE A 565 -6.55 10.56 11.79
CA PHE A 565 -7.50 11.04 10.76
C PHE A 565 -7.46 10.22 9.48
N VAL A 566 -6.31 9.65 9.09
CA VAL A 566 -6.15 8.92 7.82
C VAL A 566 -5.99 7.42 8.06
N ALA A 567 -4.88 6.98 8.66
CA ALA A 567 -4.52 5.56 8.70
C ALA A 567 -5.53 4.69 9.48
N ARG A 568 -6.05 5.20 10.61
CA ARG A 568 -7.01 4.48 11.49
C ARG A 568 -8.48 4.76 11.15
N GLU A 569 -8.75 5.37 10.01
CA GLU A 569 -10.10 5.51 9.46
C GLU A 569 -10.58 4.16 8.93
N VAL A 570 -11.84 3.79 9.16
CA VAL A 570 -12.29 2.40 8.97
C VAL A 570 -12.16 1.92 7.51
N GLY A 571 -12.46 2.75 6.51
CA GLY A 571 -12.30 2.39 5.10
C GLY A 571 -10.84 2.30 4.67
N THR A 572 -10.05 3.27 5.11
CA THR A 572 -8.61 3.31 4.88
C THR A 572 -7.88 2.12 5.52
N ALA A 573 -8.15 1.86 6.80
CA ALA A 573 -7.59 0.74 7.55
C ALA A 573 -7.99 -0.61 6.94
N ASN A 574 -9.24 -0.75 6.47
CA ASN A 574 -9.66 -1.93 5.73
C ASN A 574 -8.85 -2.10 4.43
N THR A 575 -8.70 -1.04 3.64
CA THR A 575 -7.91 -1.07 2.41
C THR A 575 -6.46 -1.51 2.68
N LEU A 576 -5.80 -0.88 3.66
CA LEU A 576 -4.39 -1.12 3.95
C LEU A 576 -4.13 -2.45 4.66
N CYS A 577 -4.99 -2.84 5.61
CA CYS A 577 -4.74 -4.03 6.44
C CYS A 577 -5.40 -5.30 5.91
N ARG A 578 -6.20 -5.26 4.84
CA ARG A 578 -6.87 -6.45 4.28
C ARG A 578 -6.78 -6.58 2.76
N TYR A 579 -6.57 -5.49 2.03
CA TYR A 579 -6.55 -5.51 0.56
C TYR A 579 -5.23 -4.99 -0.02
N PHE A 580 -4.23 -4.70 0.83
CA PHE A 580 -2.95 -4.21 0.35
C PHE A 580 -2.14 -5.34 -0.25
N ASP A 581 -1.98 -5.25 -1.56
CA ASP A 581 -1.39 -6.27 -2.38
C ASP A 581 0.08 -5.97 -2.72
N TRP A 582 0.99 -6.41 -1.85
CA TRP A 582 2.41 -6.07 -1.91
C TRP A 582 3.05 -6.35 -3.28
N SER A 583 2.87 -7.55 -3.82
CA SER A 583 3.56 -7.96 -5.05
C SER A 583 3.07 -7.21 -6.29
N SER A 584 1.76 -6.95 -6.41
CA SER A 584 1.22 -6.17 -7.53
C SER A 584 1.54 -4.68 -7.43
N ASN A 585 1.66 -4.16 -6.21
CA ASN A 585 1.88 -2.73 -5.94
C ASN A 585 3.28 -2.23 -6.27
N ILE A 586 4.30 -3.09 -6.17
CA ILE A 586 5.71 -2.74 -6.43
C ILE A 586 5.88 -2.25 -7.87
N LEU A 587 6.39 -1.04 -8.09
CA LEU A 587 6.84 -0.57 -9.39
C LEU A 587 8.36 -0.67 -9.47
N TRP A 588 8.87 -1.33 -10.51
CA TRP A 588 10.30 -1.34 -10.77
C TRP A 588 10.65 -0.19 -11.74
N PRO A 589 11.74 0.58 -11.51
CA PRO A 589 12.09 1.70 -12.39
C PRO A 589 12.30 1.29 -13.85
N ASN A 590 12.79 0.07 -14.10
CA ASN A 590 12.96 -0.48 -15.45
C ASN A 590 11.63 -0.80 -16.16
N GLU A 591 10.49 -0.82 -15.45
CA GLU A 591 9.16 -0.92 -16.05
C GLU A 591 8.64 0.44 -16.55
N ILE A 592 9.30 1.54 -16.20
CA ILE A 592 8.89 2.90 -16.61
C ILE A 592 9.54 3.24 -17.94
N GLU A 593 8.75 3.26 -19.01
CA GLU A 593 9.23 3.70 -20.32
C GLU A 593 9.70 5.17 -20.29
N GLY A 594 10.85 5.44 -20.91
CA GLY A 594 11.41 6.79 -20.95
C GLY A 594 11.90 7.31 -19.60
N LEU A 595 12.27 6.44 -18.64
CA LEU A 595 12.84 6.82 -17.34
C LEU A 595 13.97 7.86 -17.43
N GLN A 596 14.75 7.83 -18.51
CA GLN A 596 15.86 8.74 -18.77
C GLN A 596 15.41 10.15 -19.21
N ASP A 597 14.19 10.32 -19.70
CA ASP A 597 13.70 11.57 -20.27
C ASP A 597 12.87 12.36 -19.23
N GLY A 598 13.44 13.45 -18.72
CA GLY A 598 12.80 14.33 -17.74
C GLY A 598 11.54 15.05 -18.23
N LYS A 599 11.27 15.05 -19.55
CA LYS A 599 10.00 15.53 -20.10
C LYS A 599 8.93 14.45 -19.97
N ARG A 600 9.29 13.16 -20.07
CA ARG A 600 8.37 12.03 -19.93
C ARG A 600 8.14 11.61 -18.50
N VAL A 601 9.19 11.58 -17.68
CA VAL A 601 9.11 11.07 -16.30
C VAL A 601 9.61 12.11 -15.31
N ARG A 602 8.84 12.34 -14.24
CA ARG A 602 9.18 13.26 -13.18
C ARG A 602 8.80 12.71 -11.82
N PHE A 603 9.70 12.84 -10.86
CA PHE A 603 9.49 12.48 -9.46
C PHE A 603 9.60 13.73 -8.59
N TYR A 604 8.72 13.86 -7.61
CA TYR A 604 8.79 14.87 -6.55
C TYR A 604 8.81 14.11 -5.23
N LEU A 605 9.85 14.30 -4.42
CA LEU A 605 10.06 13.62 -3.13
C LEU A 605 10.18 14.65 -2.01
N ALA A 606 9.31 14.58 -1.03
CA ALA A 606 9.31 15.41 0.17
C ALA A 606 10.41 14.96 1.15
N GLU A 607 11.32 15.85 1.55
CA GLU A 607 12.44 15.50 2.46
C GLU A 607 11.96 15.01 3.82
N GLU A 608 10.97 15.67 4.42
CA GLU A 608 10.43 15.37 5.74
C GLU A 608 9.20 14.45 5.66
N ASP A 609 9.22 13.49 4.75
CA ASP A 609 8.14 12.53 4.58
C ASP A 609 8.00 11.60 5.79
N ALA A 610 6.83 11.65 6.46
CA ALA A 610 6.54 10.81 7.63
C ALA A 610 6.17 9.36 7.29
N ILE A 611 6.02 9.02 6.01
CA ILE A 611 5.64 7.70 5.50
C ILE A 611 6.84 7.01 4.84
N LEU A 612 7.47 7.71 3.89
CA LEU A 612 8.55 7.19 3.04
C LEU A 612 9.93 7.46 3.66
N SER A 613 10.96 6.82 3.11
CA SER A 613 12.31 7.38 3.18
C SER A 613 12.61 8.04 1.83
N ALA A 614 12.45 9.36 1.75
CA ALA A 614 12.68 10.11 0.51
C ALA A 614 14.13 9.98 0.04
N LYS A 615 15.07 9.96 0.98
CA LYS A 615 16.50 9.72 0.70
C LYS A 615 16.73 8.34 0.09
N ASP A 616 16.22 7.26 0.68
CA ASP A 616 16.43 5.91 0.15
C ASP A 616 15.73 5.72 -1.20
N THR A 617 14.57 6.37 -1.40
CA THR A 617 13.84 6.36 -2.67
C THR A 617 14.62 7.09 -3.77
N LEU A 618 15.21 8.24 -3.44
CA LEU A 618 16.09 8.99 -4.35
C LEU A 618 17.30 8.14 -4.75
N GLU A 619 18.00 7.55 -3.78
CA GLU A 619 19.16 6.68 -4.03
C GLU A 619 18.76 5.50 -4.93
N TYR A 620 17.66 4.82 -4.60
CA TYR A 620 17.17 3.68 -5.37
C TYR A 620 16.81 4.04 -6.82
N LEU A 621 16.14 5.17 -7.06
CA LEU A 621 15.80 5.63 -8.41
C LEU A 621 17.06 5.92 -9.22
N VAL A 622 18.03 6.62 -8.63
CA VAL A 622 19.30 6.96 -9.28
C VAL A 622 20.13 5.72 -9.59
N GLU A 623 20.27 4.79 -8.63
CA GLU A 623 20.95 3.50 -8.82
C GLU A 623 20.29 2.64 -9.90
N SER A 624 18.97 2.78 -10.07
CA SER A 624 18.21 2.11 -11.12
C SER A 624 18.30 2.81 -12.49
N GLY A 625 19.12 3.86 -12.58
CA GLY A 625 19.39 4.60 -13.81
C GLY A 625 18.54 5.84 -14.02
N CYS A 626 17.69 6.26 -13.09
CA CYS A 626 16.96 7.52 -13.22
C CYS A 626 17.94 8.71 -13.11
N PRO A 627 18.01 9.60 -14.11
CA PRO A 627 18.81 10.82 -14.00
C PRO A 627 18.32 11.69 -12.83
N LYS A 628 19.25 12.30 -12.10
CA LYS A 628 18.92 13.11 -10.91
C LYS A 628 18.06 14.32 -11.27
N GLU A 629 18.24 14.87 -12.47
CA GLU A 629 17.45 15.97 -13.01
C GLU A 629 15.97 15.63 -13.16
N ASN A 630 15.59 14.35 -13.22
CA ASN A 630 14.19 13.91 -13.30
C ASN A 630 13.53 13.87 -11.91
N ILE A 631 14.31 14.06 -10.84
CA ILE A 631 13.87 13.96 -9.45
C ILE A 631 14.01 15.33 -8.79
N TYR A 632 12.88 15.89 -8.38
CA TYR A 632 12.83 17.07 -7.54
C TYR A 632 12.79 16.65 -6.06
N TYR A 633 13.77 17.09 -5.27
CA TYR A 633 13.86 16.81 -3.84
C TYR A 633 13.42 18.05 -3.05
N GLY A 634 12.18 18.03 -2.54
CA GLY A 634 11.56 19.14 -1.84
C GLY A 634 12.06 19.26 -0.41
N ARG A 635 12.94 20.23 -0.16
CA ARG A 635 13.52 20.47 1.17
C ARG A 635 12.50 21.00 2.15
N GLU A 636 12.55 20.53 3.39
CA GLU A 636 11.61 20.91 4.47
C GLU A 636 10.13 20.73 4.09
N LYS A 637 9.84 19.86 3.11
CA LYS A 637 8.47 19.54 2.70
C LYS A 637 8.02 18.27 3.40
N ALA A 638 6.79 18.28 3.87
CA ALA A 638 6.09 17.09 4.35
C ALA A 638 5.38 16.35 3.21
N HIS A 639 4.99 15.11 3.48
CA HIS A 639 4.26 14.25 2.55
C HIS A 639 3.00 14.95 1.97
N GLY A 640 2.96 15.11 0.65
CA GLY A 640 1.87 15.73 -0.09
C GLY A 640 1.83 17.26 -0.05
N GLU A 641 2.74 17.90 0.70
CA GLU A 641 2.78 19.37 0.82
C GLU A 641 3.08 20.06 -0.52
N MET A 642 3.88 19.44 -1.39
CA MET A 642 4.20 19.97 -2.72
C MET A 642 2.97 20.09 -3.64
N LEU A 643 1.85 19.44 -3.31
CA LEU A 643 0.57 19.59 -4.04
C LEU A 643 -0.36 20.64 -3.43
N MET A 644 0.04 21.28 -2.33
CA MET A 644 -0.72 22.36 -1.71
C MET A 644 -0.47 23.69 -2.44
N HIS A 645 -1.51 24.53 -2.52
CA HIS A 645 -1.47 25.77 -3.29
C HIS A 645 -0.53 26.81 -2.71
N GLY A 646 0.12 27.57 -3.60
CA GLY A 646 0.91 28.75 -3.23
C GLY A 646 2.38 28.47 -2.95
N GLY A 647 2.83 27.22 -3.07
CA GLY A 647 4.25 26.86 -3.07
C GLY A 647 4.84 26.84 -4.48
N SER A 648 6.12 27.18 -4.60
CA SER A 648 6.87 27.09 -5.87
C SER A 648 6.85 25.68 -6.47
N GLU A 649 6.84 24.64 -5.62
CA GLU A 649 6.83 23.25 -6.06
C GLU A 649 5.51 22.88 -6.75
N PHE A 650 4.39 23.43 -6.28
CA PHE A 650 3.09 23.23 -6.91
C PHE A 650 3.05 23.83 -8.31
N ASP A 651 3.60 25.04 -8.46
CA ASP A 651 3.69 25.73 -9.75
C ASP A 651 4.63 24.99 -10.71
N ASP A 652 5.74 24.42 -10.20
CA ASP A 652 6.64 23.58 -10.97
C ASP A 652 5.95 22.31 -11.48
N ILE A 653 5.15 21.64 -10.63
CA ILE A 653 4.35 20.46 -11.01
C ILE A 653 3.36 20.84 -12.12
N VAL A 654 2.59 21.92 -11.92
CA VAL A 654 1.62 22.39 -12.90
C VAL A 654 2.29 22.77 -14.21
N THR A 655 3.45 23.42 -14.15
CA THR A 655 4.25 23.81 -15.32
C THR A 655 4.77 22.58 -16.08
N TRP A 656 5.27 21.58 -15.37
CA TRP A 656 5.70 20.32 -15.98
C TRP A 656 4.54 19.61 -16.69
N LEU A 657 3.37 19.54 -16.05
CA LEU A 657 2.16 18.93 -16.64
C LEU A 657 1.66 19.72 -17.86
N ALA A 658 1.83 21.04 -17.84
CA ALA A 658 1.45 21.96 -18.92
C ALA A 658 2.43 21.97 -20.11
N MET A 659 3.62 21.39 -19.96
CA MET A 659 4.66 21.37 -20.98
C MET A 659 4.19 20.63 -22.24
N LYS A 660 4.41 21.23 -23.41
CA LYS A 660 4.22 20.58 -24.71
C LYS A 660 5.44 19.70 -25.03
N ILE A 661 5.19 18.47 -25.46
CA ILE A 661 6.20 17.51 -25.93
C ILE A 661 6.07 17.32 -27.42
#